data_AF-A0A4U1EEP6-F1
#
_entry.id   AF-A0A4U1EEP6-F1
#
_cell.length_a   1.000
_cell.length_b   1.000
_cell.length_c   1.000
_cell.angle_alpha   90.00
_cell.angle_beta   90.00
_cell.angle_gamma   90.00
#
_symmetry.space_group_name_H-M   'P 1'
#
loop_
_entity.id
_entity.type
_entity.pdbx_description
1 polymer ?
#
loop_
_entity_poly.entity_id
_entity_poly.type
_entity_poly.pdbx_seq_one_letter_code
_entity_poly.pdbx_strand_id
1 'polypeptide(L)'
;MSPTKAVYNARHWNHPDSEELPGPPAVKPQSVTVRLSSKEQNQKDDGVFKAPAPPPKVIKTVTIPTQPYQDIVTALKCRKEDKELYTVVQHVKHFNDVVEFGENQEFTDDIEYLLSGLKSTQPLNTRCLSVISLATKCAMPSFRMHLRAHGMVAMVFKTLDDSQHHQNLSLCTAALMYILSRDRLNMDLDRASLDLMIRLLELEQDASSAKLLNEKDMNKIKEKIRRLCETVHNKHLDLENITTGHLAMETLLSLTSKRAGDWFKEELRLLGGLDHIVDKVKECVDHLSKDEDEEKLVASLWGAERCLRVLESVTVHNPENQSYLIAYKDSQLIVSSAKALQHCEELIKQYNRAENSICLPDSKPLPHQNVTNHVGKAVEDCMRAIIGVLLNLTNDNEWGSTKTGEQDGLIGTAMNCVLQVPKYLPQEQRFDIRVLGLGLLINLVEYSARNRHCLVNMETSCSFDSSFCSGEGDDSLRIAGQVHAVQALVQLFLERERAAQLAESKTDELIKDAPTTQHDKSGEWQETSGEIQWVSTEKTDGTEEKHKKEEDDEELDLNKALQHAGKHMEDCIVASYTALLLGCLCQESPINVTTVREYLPEGDFSIMTEMLKKFLSFMNLTCAVGTTGQKSISRVIEYLEHC
;
A
#
# COMPACT_ATOMS: atom_id res chain seq x y z
N MET A 1 -16.04 17.87 -18.06
CA MET A 1 -15.71 18.50 -19.35
C MET A 1 -14.75 17.60 -20.13
N SER A 2 -14.82 17.67 -21.46
CA SER A 2 -14.43 16.67 -22.49
C SER A 2 -13.13 15.84 -22.36
N PRO A 3 -13.09 14.67 -23.04
CA PRO A 3 -12.19 13.55 -22.78
C PRO A 3 -10.94 13.55 -23.67
N THR A 4 -9.80 13.12 -23.11
CA THR A 4 -8.59 12.85 -23.89
C THR A 4 -8.79 11.57 -24.70
N LYS A 5 -8.92 11.73 -26.02
CA LYS A 5 -9.13 10.64 -26.99
C LYS A 5 -7.95 9.66 -26.98
N ALA A 6 -8.30 8.37 -27.02
CA ALA A 6 -7.40 7.25 -27.25
C ALA A 6 -6.60 7.40 -28.56
N VAL A 7 -5.33 7.00 -28.53
CA VAL A 7 -4.50 6.84 -29.74
C VAL A 7 -4.38 5.35 -30.04
N TYR A 8 -4.85 4.97 -31.23
CA TYR A 8 -4.80 3.63 -31.79
C TYR A 8 -3.37 3.28 -32.22
N ASN A 9 -2.89 2.10 -31.81
CA ASN A 9 -1.54 1.60 -32.08
C ASN A 9 -1.61 0.52 -33.18
N ALA A 10 -1.24 0.87 -34.41
CA ALA A 10 -1.30 -0.08 -35.54
C ALA A 10 -0.04 -0.95 -35.59
N ARG A 11 -0.18 -2.22 -35.19
CA ARG A 11 0.84 -3.25 -35.42
C ARG A 11 0.96 -3.57 -36.92
N HIS A 12 2.20 -3.74 -37.38
CA HIS A 12 2.53 -4.21 -38.72
C HIS A 12 2.18 -5.69 -38.88
N TRP A 13 1.48 -6.04 -39.96
CA TRP A 13 1.32 -7.42 -40.42
C TRP A 13 1.67 -7.51 -41.91
N ASN A 14 2.42 -8.58 -42.23
CA ASN A 14 2.60 -9.28 -43.53
C ASN A 14 3.53 -8.69 -44.63
N HIS A 15 4.81 -9.14 -44.61
CA HIS A 15 5.54 -10.04 -45.55
C HIS A 15 5.01 -10.25 -47.00
N PRO A 16 5.82 -10.66 -48.03
CA PRO A 16 6.96 -11.60 -47.94
C PRO A 16 8.17 -11.48 -48.94
N ASP A 17 9.24 -12.27 -48.65
CA ASP A 17 10.21 -12.97 -49.55
C ASP A 17 11.16 -12.19 -50.49
N SER A 18 12.43 -12.56 -50.78
CA SER A 18 13.26 -13.75 -50.52
C SER A 18 14.76 -13.47 -50.75
N GLU A 19 15.60 -14.25 -50.05
CA GLU A 19 16.90 -14.84 -50.42
C GLU A 19 17.99 -14.03 -51.15
N GLU A 20 19.18 -13.90 -50.51
CA GLU A 20 20.41 -14.61 -50.94
C GLU A 20 21.56 -14.45 -49.92
N LEU A 21 22.30 -15.56 -49.73
CA LEU A 21 23.43 -15.74 -48.80
C LEU A 21 24.71 -15.00 -49.24
N PRO A 22 25.61 -14.60 -48.31
CA PRO A 22 26.93 -14.07 -48.68
C PRO A 22 27.95 -15.20 -48.92
N GLY A 23 28.65 -15.14 -50.06
CA GLY A 23 29.84 -15.96 -50.35
C GLY A 23 31.14 -15.41 -49.75
N PRO A 24 32.22 -16.23 -49.64
CA PRO A 24 33.41 -15.94 -48.83
C PRO A 24 34.50 -15.11 -49.56
N PRO A 25 35.55 -14.62 -48.86
CA PRO A 25 36.42 -13.55 -49.35
C PRO A 25 37.63 -14.05 -50.15
N ALA A 26 38.12 -13.22 -51.07
CA ALA A 26 39.40 -13.42 -51.76
C ALA A 26 40.29 -12.17 -51.72
N VAL A 27 41.60 -12.43 -51.70
CA VAL A 27 42.73 -11.63 -51.22
C VAL A 27 43.45 -10.88 -52.35
N LYS A 28 43.84 -9.60 -52.10
CA LYS A 28 45.04 -8.77 -52.52
C LYS A 28 45.59 -8.90 -53.98
N PRO A 29 46.28 -7.87 -54.58
CA PRO A 29 47.31 -7.05 -53.93
C PRO A 29 47.52 -5.59 -54.40
N GLN A 30 48.41 -4.93 -53.65
CA GLN A 30 48.95 -3.59 -53.83
C GLN A 30 49.79 -3.44 -55.10
N SER A 31 49.85 -2.21 -55.64
CA SER A 31 51.02 -1.71 -56.36
C SER A 31 51.20 -0.20 -56.11
N VAL A 32 52.38 0.16 -55.62
CA VAL A 32 52.90 1.52 -55.45
C VAL A 32 53.44 2.04 -56.79
N THR A 33 53.34 3.33 -57.08
CA THR A 33 54.33 4.00 -57.95
C THR A 33 54.52 5.47 -57.55
N VAL A 34 55.79 5.88 -57.57
CA VAL A 34 56.39 7.15 -57.13
C VAL A 34 56.70 8.03 -58.35
N ARG A 35 56.63 9.37 -58.19
CA ARG A 35 57.57 10.44 -58.67
C ARG A 35 56.80 11.75 -58.91
N LEU A 36 57.09 12.89 -58.24
CA LEU A 36 58.25 13.82 -58.23
C LEU A 36 58.24 14.89 -59.36
N SER A 37 58.17 16.17 -58.90
CA SER A 37 58.75 17.42 -59.47
C SER A 37 58.10 17.96 -60.78
N SER A 38 57.98 19.28 -61.09
CA SER A 38 58.76 20.49 -60.77
C SER A 38 58.01 21.77 -61.23
N LYS A 39 58.32 22.95 -60.61
CA LYS A 39 58.59 24.33 -61.16
C LYS A 39 57.87 24.83 -62.45
N GLU A 40 57.59 26.11 -62.74
CA GLU A 40 57.70 27.49 -62.19
C GLU A 40 56.96 28.43 -63.19
N GLN A 41 56.54 29.62 -62.73
CA GLN A 41 56.30 30.93 -63.40
C GLN A 41 56.09 31.07 -64.94
N ASN A 42 55.12 31.89 -65.42
CA ASN A 42 55.24 33.36 -65.66
C ASN A 42 54.07 34.02 -66.47
N GLN A 43 53.70 35.24 -66.05
CA GLN A 43 53.31 36.50 -66.75
C GLN A 43 52.38 36.65 -67.98
N LYS A 44 51.44 37.63 -67.81
CA LYS A 44 50.90 38.72 -68.71
C LYS A 44 50.11 38.29 -69.97
N ASP A 45 49.09 38.99 -70.51
CA ASP A 45 48.65 40.40 -70.49
C ASP A 45 47.16 40.49 -70.91
N ASP A 46 46.55 41.66 -70.73
CA ASP A 46 45.12 41.98 -70.87
C ASP A 46 44.54 41.92 -72.30
N GLY A 47 43.28 41.48 -72.40
CA GLY A 47 42.48 41.44 -73.63
C GLY A 47 40.98 41.26 -73.39
N VAL A 48 40.33 42.35 -73.00
CA VAL A 48 38.89 42.69 -72.96
C VAL A 48 37.88 41.63 -73.49
N PHE A 49 37.39 40.77 -72.58
CA PHE A 49 35.97 40.39 -72.47
C PHE A 49 35.74 39.82 -71.05
N LYS A 50 35.14 40.58 -70.13
CA LYS A 50 34.78 40.05 -68.80
C LYS A 50 33.54 39.18 -68.95
N ALA A 51 33.75 37.85 -68.96
CA ALA A 51 32.68 36.90 -68.66
C ALA A 51 32.12 37.19 -67.24
N PRO A 52 30.81 36.98 -66.98
CA PRO A 52 30.26 37.15 -65.65
C PRO A 52 31.03 36.29 -64.65
N ALA A 53 31.24 36.80 -63.43
CA ALA A 53 31.92 36.05 -62.37
C ALA A 53 31.27 34.66 -62.20
N PRO A 54 32.06 33.59 -62.05
CA PRO A 54 31.50 32.26 -61.82
C PRO A 54 30.61 32.30 -60.57
N PRO A 55 29.47 31.58 -60.57
CA PRO A 55 28.56 31.58 -59.42
C PRO A 55 29.32 31.16 -58.16
N PRO A 56 29.01 31.75 -56.99
CA PRO A 56 29.70 31.42 -55.76
C PRO A 56 29.55 29.92 -55.46
N LYS A 57 30.68 29.25 -55.22
CA LYS A 57 30.76 27.79 -54.95
C LYS A 57 30.02 27.36 -53.68
N VAL A 58 29.70 28.32 -52.79
CA VAL A 58 28.92 28.10 -51.56
C VAL A 58 27.80 29.12 -51.50
N ILE A 59 26.57 28.64 -51.39
CA ILE A 59 25.35 29.45 -51.29
C ILE A 59 24.96 29.52 -49.82
N LYS A 60 25.05 30.70 -49.22
CA LYS A 60 24.57 30.96 -47.86
C LYS A 60 23.07 31.28 -47.91
N THR A 61 22.27 30.44 -47.28
CA THR A 61 20.82 30.63 -47.18
C THR A 61 20.51 30.94 -45.72
N VAL A 62 19.89 32.09 -45.46
CA VAL A 62 19.46 32.49 -44.13
C VAL A 62 17.95 32.36 -44.10
N THR A 63 17.44 31.49 -43.24
CA THR A 63 16.00 31.31 -43.06
C THR A 63 15.58 32.08 -41.83
N ILE A 64 14.78 33.12 -42.03
CA ILE A 64 14.25 33.93 -40.94
C ILE A 64 12.98 33.22 -40.40
N PRO A 65 12.93 32.88 -39.10
CA PRO A 65 11.80 32.17 -38.53
C PRO A 65 10.54 33.05 -38.52
N THR A 66 9.39 32.41 -38.72
CA THR A 66 8.07 33.06 -38.80
C THR A 66 7.28 33.00 -37.49
N GLN A 67 7.83 32.39 -36.43
CA GLN A 67 7.23 32.32 -35.10
C GLN A 67 8.19 32.86 -34.01
N PRO A 68 7.69 33.44 -32.91
CA PRO A 68 8.54 33.87 -31.81
C PRO A 68 9.20 32.66 -31.13
N TYR A 69 10.45 32.82 -30.65
CA TYR A 69 11.29 31.80 -29.99
C TYR A 69 11.95 30.73 -30.88
N GLN A 70 12.11 30.98 -32.18
CA GLN A 70 13.00 30.19 -33.04
C GLN A 70 14.24 31.01 -33.42
N ASP A 71 15.40 30.37 -33.39
CA ASP A 71 16.66 30.99 -33.78
C ASP A 71 16.82 31.08 -35.30
N ILE A 72 17.55 32.09 -35.78
CA ILE A 72 17.86 32.26 -37.20
C ILE A 72 18.81 31.15 -37.65
N VAL A 73 18.30 30.20 -38.44
CA VAL A 73 19.11 29.11 -38.98
C VAL A 73 19.81 29.58 -40.26
N THR A 74 21.14 29.48 -40.26
CA THR A 74 21.98 29.78 -41.42
C THR A 74 22.52 28.48 -42.00
N ALA A 75 22.14 28.15 -43.23
CA ALA A 75 22.60 26.94 -43.92
C ALA A 75 23.51 27.29 -45.11
N LEU A 76 24.68 26.65 -45.18
CA LEU A 76 25.61 26.74 -46.31
C LEU A 76 25.40 25.54 -47.24
N LYS A 77 24.98 25.78 -48.49
CA LYS A 77 24.83 24.74 -49.51
C LYS A 77 26.00 24.81 -50.49
N CYS A 78 26.73 23.71 -50.63
CA CYS A 78 27.81 23.54 -51.61
C CYS A 78 27.43 22.44 -52.60
N ARG A 79 27.84 22.56 -53.87
CA ARG A 79 27.55 21.55 -54.89
C ARG A 79 28.46 20.33 -54.66
N LYS A 80 27.95 19.12 -54.91
CA LYS A 80 28.71 17.86 -54.72
C LYS A 80 30.02 17.81 -55.52
N GLU A 81 30.11 18.61 -56.58
CA GLU A 81 31.24 18.73 -57.49
C GLU A 81 32.47 19.41 -56.84
N ASP A 82 32.26 20.26 -55.83
CA ASP A 82 33.31 21.08 -55.18
C ASP A 82 33.93 20.37 -53.95
N LYS A 83 34.48 19.16 -54.15
CA LYS A 83 35.07 18.32 -53.09
C LYS A 83 36.22 18.95 -52.30
N GLU A 84 36.82 20.03 -52.80
CA GLU A 84 37.90 20.77 -52.10
C GLU A 84 37.38 21.59 -50.91
N LEU A 85 36.07 21.87 -50.84
CA LEU A 85 35.46 22.75 -49.85
C LEU A 85 34.73 22.01 -48.72
N TYR A 86 34.63 20.68 -48.79
CA TYR A 86 33.98 19.86 -47.76
C TYR A 86 34.61 18.46 -47.69
N THR A 87 34.76 17.93 -46.47
CA THR A 87 35.18 16.54 -46.26
C THR A 87 33.95 15.70 -45.95
N VAL A 88 33.67 14.66 -46.75
CA VAL A 88 32.59 13.70 -46.45
C VAL A 88 33.09 12.73 -45.40
N VAL A 89 32.71 12.95 -44.14
CA VAL A 89 32.95 11.99 -43.07
C VAL A 89 31.92 10.86 -43.24
N GLN A 90 32.35 9.72 -43.79
CA GLN A 90 31.45 8.61 -44.12
C GLN A 90 30.94 7.82 -42.88
N HIS A 91 31.47 8.11 -41.70
CA HIS A 91 31.15 7.40 -40.45
C HIS A 91 30.77 8.39 -39.32
N VAL A 92 29.86 9.33 -39.59
CA VAL A 92 29.23 10.09 -38.51
C VAL A 92 28.05 9.27 -38.01
N LYS A 93 28.21 8.65 -36.82
CA LYS A 93 27.06 8.04 -36.12
C LYS A 93 25.98 9.11 -35.93
N HIS A 94 24.71 8.71 -36.04
CA HIS A 94 23.61 9.66 -35.86
C HIS A 94 23.70 10.27 -34.45
N PHE A 95 23.31 11.54 -34.27
CA PHE A 95 23.42 12.24 -32.98
C PHE A 95 22.80 11.41 -31.84
N ASN A 96 21.62 10.84 -32.09
CA ASN A 96 20.94 9.96 -31.12
C ASN A 96 21.76 8.72 -30.78
N ASP A 97 22.42 8.08 -31.76
CA ASP A 97 23.24 6.89 -31.53
C ASP A 97 24.50 7.21 -30.69
N VAL A 98 25.03 8.43 -30.80
CA VAL A 98 26.16 8.88 -29.98
C VAL A 98 25.72 9.15 -28.55
N VAL A 99 24.54 9.74 -28.37
CA VAL A 99 23.93 9.96 -27.04
C VAL A 99 23.63 8.63 -26.37
N GLU A 100 22.94 7.69 -27.04
CA GLU A 100 22.65 6.35 -26.51
C GLU A 100 23.93 5.56 -26.17
N PHE A 101 24.96 5.65 -27.02
CA PHE A 101 26.23 5.01 -26.75
C PHE A 101 26.95 5.63 -25.54
N GLY A 102 26.85 6.95 -25.38
CA GLY A 102 27.36 7.66 -24.21
C GLY A 102 26.65 7.27 -22.91
N GLU A 103 25.31 7.23 -22.93
CA GLU A 103 24.49 6.81 -21.79
C GLU A 103 24.78 5.35 -21.39
N ASN A 104 24.91 4.46 -22.37
CA ASN A 104 25.23 3.06 -22.11
C ASN A 104 26.66 2.87 -21.56
N GLN A 105 27.62 3.68 -22.02
CA GLN A 105 28.98 3.66 -21.48
C GLN A 105 29.01 4.18 -20.04
N GLU A 106 28.34 5.31 -19.76
CA GLU A 106 28.24 5.85 -18.39
C GLU A 106 27.61 4.82 -17.45
N PHE A 107 26.52 4.17 -17.87
CA PHE A 107 25.90 3.09 -17.10
C PHE A 107 26.88 1.93 -16.83
N THR A 108 27.62 1.49 -17.85
CA THR A 108 28.56 0.38 -17.74
C THR A 108 29.69 0.68 -16.76
N ASP A 109 30.27 1.88 -16.86
CA ASP A 109 31.35 2.33 -15.97
C ASP A 109 30.86 2.46 -14.52
N ASP A 110 29.67 3.04 -14.32
CA ASP A 110 29.04 3.18 -13.01
C ASP A 110 28.73 1.81 -12.38
N ILE A 111 28.12 0.89 -13.14
CA ILE A 111 27.72 -0.41 -12.57
C ILE A 111 28.92 -1.30 -12.27
N GLU A 112 29.96 -1.29 -13.11
CA GLU A 112 31.19 -2.04 -12.86
C GLU A 112 31.90 -1.53 -11.60
N TYR A 113 31.98 -0.20 -11.45
CA TYR A 113 32.51 0.42 -10.23
C TYR A 113 31.71 0.00 -8.99
N LEU A 114 30.38 0.10 -9.04
CA LEU A 114 29.52 -0.26 -7.91
C LEU A 114 29.62 -1.75 -7.56
N LEU A 115 29.54 -2.64 -8.56
CA LEU A 115 29.67 -4.09 -8.38
C LEU A 115 31.01 -4.48 -7.73
N SER A 116 32.09 -3.79 -8.07
CA SER A 116 33.40 -4.02 -7.43
C SER A 116 33.38 -3.74 -5.92
N GLY A 117 32.55 -2.77 -5.49
CA GLY A 117 32.34 -2.39 -4.09
C GLY A 117 31.40 -3.33 -3.31
N LEU A 118 30.58 -4.13 -3.99
CA LEU A 118 29.62 -5.06 -3.36
C LEU A 118 30.25 -6.37 -2.90
N LYS A 119 31.38 -6.76 -3.50
CA LYS A 119 32.06 -8.04 -3.27
C LYS A 119 32.37 -8.26 -1.78
N SER A 120 32.27 -9.51 -1.33
CA SER A 120 32.60 -9.92 0.05
C SER A 120 34.05 -9.66 0.46
N THR A 121 34.95 -9.44 -0.50
CA THR A 121 36.35 -9.03 -0.26
C THR A 121 36.49 -7.60 0.24
N GLN A 122 35.45 -6.77 0.12
CA GLN A 122 35.44 -5.37 0.56
C GLN A 122 35.00 -5.26 2.02
N PRO A 123 35.43 -4.21 2.75
CA PRO A 123 34.99 -4.00 4.12
C PRO A 123 33.49 -3.67 4.16
N LEU A 124 32.81 -4.11 5.22
CA LEU A 124 31.35 -4.03 5.37
C LEU A 124 30.79 -2.62 5.13
N ASN A 125 31.44 -1.58 5.67
CA ASN A 125 31.00 -0.20 5.49
C ASN A 125 31.07 0.26 4.03
N THR A 126 32.11 -0.15 3.28
CA THR A 126 32.21 0.13 1.83
C THR A 126 31.10 -0.57 1.09
N ARG A 127 30.81 -1.84 1.41
CA ARG A 127 29.70 -2.59 0.82
C ARG A 127 28.37 -1.87 1.06
N CYS A 128 28.06 -1.48 2.29
CA CYS A 128 26.84 -0.73 2.61
C CYS A 128 26.74 0.58 1.81
N LEU A 129 27.83 1.37 1.74
CA LEU A 129 27.83 2.62 0.97
C LEU A 129 27.67 2.38 -0.53
N SER A 130 28.27 1.33 -1.08
CA SER A 130 28.10 0.93 -2.48
C SER A 130 26.66 0.49 -2.76
N VAL A 131 26.02 -0.26 -1.86
CA VAL A 131 24.60 -0.62 -1.98
C VAL A 131 23.71 0.62 -1.96
N ILE A 132 23.94 1.57 -1.05
CA ILE A 132 23.16 2.82 -0.99
C ILE A 132 23.41 3.71 -2.21
N SER A 133 24.65 3.75 -2.72
CA SER A 133 24.98 4.47 -3.95
C SER A 133 24.27 3.86 -5.16
N LEU A 134 24.26 2.53 -5.25
CA LEU A 134 23.50 1.80 -6.25
C LEU A 134 21.99 2.07 -6.13
N ALA A 135 21.44 2.01 -4.91
CA ALA A 135 20.05 2.35 -4.63
C ALA A 135 19.69 3.79 -5.04
N THR A 136 20.62 4.74 -4.85
CA THR A 136 20.46 6.14 -5.26
C THR A 136 20.41 6.26 -6.79
N LYS A 137 21.30 5.58 -7.51
CA LYS A 137 21.26 5.50 -8.98
C LYS A 137 19.97 4.82 -9.45
N CYS A 138 19.54 3.76 -8.77
CA CYS A 138 18.28 3.08 -9.00
C CYS A 138 17.04 3.92 -8.67
N ALA A 139 17.16 5.12 -8.08
CA ALA A 139 16.01 6.03 -8.02
C ALA A 139 15.59 6.51 -9.42
N MET A 140 16.55 6.61 -10.34
CA MET A 140 16.33 7.00 -11.73
C MET A 140 15.71 5.85 -12.53
N PRO A 141 14.55 6.04 -13.19
CA PRO A 141 13.90 5.00 -13.99
C PRO A 141 14.76 4.47 -15.14
N SER A 142 15.55 5.34 -15.79
CA SER A 142 16.46 4.96 -16.88
C SER A 142 17.53 3.98 -16.41
N PHE A 143 18.16 4.24 -15.25
CA PHE A 143 19.19 3.37 -14.69
C PHE A 143 18.62 1.98 -14.34
N ARG A 144 17.43 1.91 -13.73
CA ARG A 144 16.76 0.62 -13.45
C ARG A 144 16.42 -0.16 -14.72
N MET A 145 16.01 0.53 -15.78
CA MET A 145 15.73 -0.10 -17.06
C MET A 145 16.98 -0.77 -17.63
N HIS A 146 18.13 -0.08 -17.62
CA HIS A 146 19.41 -0.64 -18.08
C HIS A 146 19.86 -1.80 -17.17
N LEU A 147 19.77 -1.65 -15.85
CA LEU A 147 20.13 -2.72 -14.91
C LEU A 147 19.37 -4.03 -15.18
N ARG A 148 18.09 -3.93 -15.52
CA ARG A 148 17.23 -5.08 -15.88
C ARG A 148 17.51 -5.60 -17.28
N ALA A 149 17.62 -4.72 -18.28
CA ALA A 149 17.91 -5.11 -19.66
C ALA A 149 19.23 -5.90 -19.79
N HIS A 150 20.22 -5.59 -18.94
CA HIS A 150 21.48 -6.31 -18.88
C HIS A 150 21.48 -7.54 -17.95
N GLY A 151 20.36 -7.88 -17.30
CA GLY A 151 20.25 -9.03 -16.42
C GLY A 151 21.14 -8.96 -15.17
N MET A 152 21.48 -7.76 -14.71
CA MET A 152 22.45 -7.56 -13.61
C MET A 152 21.82 -7.66 -12.22
N VAL A 153 20.49 -7.63 -12.11
CA VAL A 153 19.77 -7.64 -10.83
C VAL A 153 20.07 -8.92 -10.02
N ALA A 154 19.93 -10.10 -10.64
CA ALA A 154 20.27 -11.37 -9.99
C ALA A 154 21.75 -11.44 -9.58
N MET A 155 22.65 -10.89 -10.40
CA MET A 155 24.09 -10.85 -10.08
C MET A 155 24.39 -9.97 -8.85
N VAL A 156 23.72 -8.82 -8.74
CA VAL A 156 23.83 -7.93 -7.58
C VAL A 156 23.43 -8.67 -6.31
N PHE A 157 22.27 -9.33 -6.30
CA PHE A 157 21.79 -10.03 -5.10
C PHE A 157 22.54 -11.31 -4.79
N LYS A 158 23.04 -12.01 -5.81
CA LYS A 158 23.99 -13.12 -5.61
C LYS A 158 25.28 -12.67 -4.93
N THR A 159 25.74 -11.44 -5.18
CA THR A 159 26.93 -10.88 -4.52
C THR A 159 26.64 -10.42 -3.08
N LEU A 160 25.36 -10.31 -2.72
CA LEU A 160 24.85 -9.85 -1.43
C LEU A 160 24.15 -10.99 -0.65
N ASP A 161 24.36 -12.24 -1.02
CA ASP A 161 23.71 -13.42 -0.41
C ASP A 161 24.06 -13.58 1.09
N ASP A 162 25.23 -13.11 1.50
CA ASP A 162 25.73 -13.07 2.86
C ASP A 162 25.12 -11.94 3.73
N SER A 163 24.24 -11.11 3.17
CA SER A 163 23.66 -9.95 3.87
C SER A 163 22.96 -10.31 5.18
N GLN A 164 22.37 -11.51 5.28
CA GLN A 164 21.68 -12.00 6.47
C GLN A 164 22.58 -12.06 7.73
N HIS A 165 23.89 -12.18 7.56
CA HIS A 165 24.84 -12.27 8.69
C HIS A 165 25.23 -10.89 9.23
N HIS A 166 24.81 -9.81 8.58
CA HIS A 166 25.25 -8.45 8.87
C HIS A 166 24.09 -7.45 8.86
N GLN A 167 23.64 -7.01 10.04
CA GLN A 167 22.48 -6.11 10.22
C GLN A 167 22.51 -4.82 9.36
N ASN A 168 23.68 -4.21 9.19
CA ASN A 168 23.79 -2.97 8.39
C ASN A 168 23.67 -3.25 6.89
N LEU A 169 24.25 -4.36 6.43
CA LEU A 169 24.18 -4.76 5.04
C LEU A 169 22.80 -5.29 4.70
N SER A 170 22.19 -6.07 5.59
CA SER A 170 20.81 -6.56 5.46
C SER A 170 19.83 -5.41 5.23
N LEU A 171 19.98 -4.32 5.99
CA LEU A 171 19.14 -3.13 5.84
C LEU A 171 19.33 -2.47 4.46
N CYS A 172 20.58 -2.30 4.02
CA CYS A 172 20.90 -1.69 2.74
C CYS A 172 20.39 -2.56 1.57
N THR A 173 20.57 -3.89 1.67
CA THR A 173 20.12 -4.86 0.67
C THR A 173 18.60 -4.86 0.56
N ALA A 174 17.87 -4.89 1.69
CA ALA A 174 16.41 -4.79 1.71
C ALA A 174 15.93 -3.45 1.09
N ALA A 175 16.61 -2.34 1.39
CA ALA A 175 16.30 -1.04 0.78
C ALA A 175 16.49 -1.03 -0.73
N LEU A 176 17.58 -1.64 -1.23
CA LEU A 176 17.84 -1.75 -2.67
C LEU A 176 16.76 -2.59 -3.36
N MET A 177 16.40 -3.74 -2.78
CA MET A 177 15.32 -4.58 -3.32
C MET A 177 14.00 -3.83 -3.36
N TYR A 178 13.65 -3.09 -2.30
CA TYR A 178 12.45 -2.27 -2.24
C TYR A 178 12.45 -1.20 -3.33
N ILE A 179 13.56 -0.50 -3.55
CA ILE A 179 13.65 0.51 -4.61
C ILE A 179 13.47 -0.11 -6.00
N LEU A 180 14.01 -1.31 -6.23
CA LEU A 180 13.87 -2.03 -7.48
C LEU A 180 12.45 -2.58 -7.71
N SER A 181 11.67 -2.83 -6.65
CA SER A 181 10.30 -3.35 -6.77
C SER A 181 9.25 -2.34 -7.24
N ARG A 182 9.63 -1.07 -7.44
CA ARG A 182 8.72 -0.03 -7.95
C ARG A 182 8.19 -0.37 -9.35
N ASP A 183 9.03 -0.92 -10.22
CA ASP A 183 8.69 -1.07 -11.62
C ASP A 183 7.73 -2.26 -11.83
N ARG A 184 6.79 -2.13 -12.78
CA ARG A 184 5.80 -3.19 -13.09
C ARG A 184 6.40 -4.38 -13.82
N LEU A 185 7.58 -4.22 -14.38
CA LEU A 185 8.25 -5.28 -15.12
C LEU A 185 8.78 -6.26 -14.09
N ASN A 186 8.51 -7.55 -14.30
CA ASN A 186 8.99 -8.64 -13.45
C ASN A 186 10.40 -8.29 -12.97
N MET A 187 10.57 -8.12 -11.67
CA MET A 187 11.93 -8.10 -11.17
C MET A 187 12.51 -9.46 -11.52
N ASP A 188 13.61 -9.48 -12.27
CA ASP A 188 14.37 -10.69 -12.61
C ASP A 188 15.06 -11.22 -11.34
N LEU A 189 14.24 -11.56 -10.34
CA LEU A 189 14.64 -12.23 -9.12
C LEU A 189 14.70 -13.71 -9.44
N ASP A 190 15.88 -14.28 -9.29
CA ASP A 190 16.04 -15.72 -9.28
C ASP A 190 15.66 -16.29 -7.91
N ARG A 191 15.61 -17.63 -7.84
CA ARG A 191 15.31 -18.35 -6.59
C ARG A 191 16.21 -17.96 -5.43
N ALA A 192 17.49 -17.68 -5.69
CA ALA A 192 18.45 -17.28 -4.67
C ALA A 192 18.15 -15.89 -4.11
N SER A 193 17.79 -14.93 -4.96
CA SER A 193 17.39 -13.58 -4.55
C SER A 193 16.08 -13.59 -3.76
N LEU A 194 15.15 -14.49 -4.11
CA LEU A 194 13.91 -14.68 -3.36
C LEU A 194 14.16 -15.32 -1.98
N ASP A 195 14.99 -16.36 -1.92
CA ASP A 195 15.41 -16.98 -0.65
C ASP A 195 16.10 -15.95 0.26
N LEU A 196 16.98 -15.11 -0.30
CA LEU A 196 17.59 -13.99 0.42
C LEU A 196 16.52 -13.02 0.95
N MET A 197 15.52 -12.64 0.14
CA MET A 197 14.44 -11.76 0.58
C MET A 197 13.67 -12.34 1.77
N ILE A 198 13.35 -13.63 1.73
CA ILE A 198 12.62 -14.30 2.80
C ILE A 198 13.47 -14.34 4.08
N ARG A 199 14.76 -14.66 3.98
CA ARG A 199 15.68 -14.59 5.13
C ARG A 199 15.81 -13.18 5.72
N LEU A 200 15.76 -12.14 4.88
CA LEU A 200 15.76 -10.75 5.33
C LEU A 200 14.44 -10.37 6.03
N LEU A 201 13.31 -10.94 5.60
CA LEU A 201 12.02 -10.81 6.28
C LEU A 201 12.05 -11.48 7.66
N GLU A 202 12.66 -12.65 7.76
CA GLU A 202 12.74 -13.45 9.00
C GLU A 202 13.72 -12.88 10.03
N LEU A 203 14.61 -11.96 9.62
CA LEU A 203 15.68 -11.44 10.47
C LEU A 203 15.10 -10.66 11.66
N GLU A 204 15.38 -11.14 12.86
CA GLU A 204 15.10 -10.45 14.12
C GLU A 204 16.24 -9.47 14.43
N GLN A 205 15.90 -8.24 14.84
CA GLN A 205 16.91 -7.27 15.25
C GLN A 205 17.27 -7.52 16.71
N ASP A 206 18.42 -8.14 16.96
CA ASP A 206 18.97 -8.24 18.31
C ASP A 206 19.28 -6.83 18.86
N ALA A 207 18.51 -6.37 19.85
CA ALA A 207 18.77 -5.11 20.54
C ALA A 207 20.17 -5.05 21.20
N SER A 208 20.79 -6.22 21.44
CA SER A 208 22.15 -6.35 21.96
C SER A 208 23.26 -6.03 20.95
N SER A 209 23.05 -6.19 19.63
CA SER A 209 24.07 -5.88 18.62
C SER A 209 24.18 -4.39 18.31
N ALA A 210 23.15 -3.60 18.62
CA ALA A 210 23.13 -2.15 18.44
C ALA A 210 24.10 -1.39 19.36
N LYS A 211 24.53 -2.00 20.49
CA LYS A 211 25.33 -1.33 21.53
C LYS A 211 26.83 -1.20 21.21
N LEU A 212 27.31 -1.75 20.09
CA LEU A 212 28.75 -1.96 19.88
C LEU A 212 29.36 -1.29 18.62
N LEU A 213 28.78 -0.20 18.08
CA LEU A 213 29.35 0.85 17.19
C LEU A 213 28.33 1.25 16.08
N ASN A 214 28.47 2.47 15.52
CA ASN A 214 27.80 3.01 14.31
C ASN A 214 26.39 3.65 14.41
N GLU A 215 25.82 3.95 15.57
CA GLU A 215 24.46 4.52 15.67
C GLU A 215 24.25 5.82 14.87
N LYS A 216 25.22 6.76 14.90
CA LYS A 216 25.16 8.01 14.14
C LYS A 216 25.21 7.81 12.62
N ASP A 217 26.07 6.91 12.15
CA ASP A 217 26.22 6.66 10.71
C ASP A 217 25.06 5.81 10.18
N MET A 218 24.51 4.92 11.01
CA MET A 218 23.28 4.20 10.71
C MET A 218 22.08 5.11 10.61
N ASN A 219 21.95 6.12 11.48
CA ASN A 219 20.88 7.10 11.36
C ASN A 219 20.99 7.93 10.06
N LYS A 220 22.21 8.26 9.61
CA LYS A 220 22.42 8.89 8.30
C LYS A 220 22.03 7.97 7.14
N ILE A 221 22.32 6.66 7.24
CA ILE A 221 21.92 5.68 6.23
C ILE A 221 20.39 5.53 6.21
N LYS A 222 19.74 5.40 7.38
CA LYS A 222 18.28 5.36 7.50
C LYS A 222 17.61 6.59 6.90
N GLU A 223 18.14 7.78 7.18
CA GLU A 223 17.63 9.04 6.60
C GLU A 223 17.80 9.08 5.07
N LYS A 224 18.92 8.59 4.53
CA LYS A 224 19.09 8.44 3.08
C LYS A 224 18.08 7.46 2.48
N ILE A 225 17.87 6.30 3.13
CA ILE A 225 16.88 5.30 2.71
C ILE A 225 15.47 5.92 2.73
N ARG A 226 15.13 6.67 3.79
CA ARG A 226 13.84 7.38 3.91
C ARG A 226 13.57 8.25 2.69
N ARG A 227 14.50 9.14 2.36
CA ARG A 227 14.37 10.06 1.22
C ARG A 227 14.26 9.32 -0.11
N LEU A 228 14.99 8.20 -0.26
CA LEU A 228 14.87 7.36 -1.45
C LEU A 228 13.48 6.70 -1.52
N CYS A 229 12.95 6.20 -0.42
CA CYS A 229 11.61 5.60 -0.36
C CYS A 229 10.52 6.64 -0.67
N GLU A 230 10.65 7.87 -0.18
CA GLU A 230 9.74 8.98 -0.50
C GLU A 230 9.82 9.32 -2.00
N THR A 231 11.01 9.41 -2.58
CA THR A 231 11.21 9.71 -4.01
C THR A 231 10.71 8.58 -4.92
N VAL A 232 10.91 7.33 -4.51
CA VAL A 232 10.67 6.15 -5.34
C VAL A 232 9.25 5.61 -5.17
N HIS A 233 8.73 5.53 -3.96
CA HIS A 233 7.40 4.93 -3.72
C HIS A 233 6.33 5.95 -3.31
N ASN A 234 6.70 7.23 -3.14
CA ASN A 234 5.80 8.25 -2.59
C ASN A 234 5.19 7.83 -1.25
N LYS A 235 5.98 7.10 -0.46
CA LYS A 235 5.59 6.56 0.85
C LYS A 235 6.48 7.16 1.92
N HIS A 236 5.86 7.88 2.85
CA HIS A 236 6.55 8.42 4.02
C HIS A 236 6.68 7.31 5.06
N LEU A 237 7.92 6.96 5.39
CA LEU A 237 8.24 5.97 6.42
C LEU A 237 8.86 6.70 7.61
N ASP A 238 8.38 6.41 8.82
CA ASP A 238 9.05 6.88 10.03
C ASP A 238 10.42 6.22 10.18
N LEU A 239 11.39 6.93 10.76
CA LEU A 239 12.75 6.42 10.95
C LEU A 239 12.80 5.15 11.83
N GLU A 240 11.82 4.99 12.71
CA GLU A 240 11.62 3.80 13.55
C GLU A 240 11.20 2.58 12.72
N ASN A 241 10.45 2.81 11.65
CA ASN A 241 9.96 1.78 10.74
C ASN A 241 11.01 1.38 9.67
N ILE A 242 12.18 2.05 9.62
CA ILE A 242 13.27 1.69 8.70
C ILE A 242 14.11 0.57 9.32
N THR A 243 13.58 -0.65 9.23
CA THR A 243 14.24 -1.90 9.64
C THR A 243 14.36 -2.85 8.45
N THR A 244 15.29 -3.81 8.52
CA THR A 244 15.47 -4.85 7.49
C THR A 244 14.15 -5.55 7.21
N GLY A 245 13.48 -5.98 8.28
CA GLY A 245 12.22 -6.69 8.24
C GLY A 245 11.09 -5.93 7.58
N HIS A 246 10.93 -4.64 7.93
CA HIS A 246 9.89 -3.81 7.36
C HIS A 246 10.13 -3.54 5.87
N LEU A 247 11.37 -3.24 5.47
CA LEU A 247 11.70 -3.03 4.05
C LEU A 247 11.54 -4.31 3.22
N ALA A 248 11.91 -5.48 3.77
CA ALA A 248 11.70 -6.76 3.10
C ALA A 248 10.20 -7.05 2.91
N MET A 249 9.39 -6.82 3.96
CA MET A 249 7.93 -6.93 3.88
C MET A 249 7.36 -5.98 2.81
N GLU A 250 7.72 -4.70 2.85
CA GLU A 250 7.26 -3.70 1.86
C GLU A 250 7.68 -4.05 0.43
N THR A 251 8.84 -4.69 0.26
CA THR A 251 9.26 -5.20 -1.05
C THR A 251 8.35 -6.33 -1.52
N LEU A 252 8.08 -7.32 -0.66
CA LEU A 252 7.17 -8.43 -1.00
C LEU A 252 5.77 -7.91 -1.29
N LEU A 253 5.22 -7.00 -0.47
CA LEU A 253 3.92 -6.36 -0.69
C LEU A 253 3.86 -5.58 -2.01
N SER A 254 4.95 -4.90 -2.38
CA SER A 254 5.07 -4.21 -3.68
C SER A 254 5.01 -5.21 -4.83
N LEU A 255 5.71 -6.35 -4.71
CA LEU A 255 5.79 -7.39 -5.73
C LEU A 255 4.52 -8.25 -5.85
N THR A 256 3.71 -8.34 -4.79
CA THR A 256 2.43 -9.08 -4.78
C THR A 256 1.22 -8.16 -4.94
N SER A 257 1.45 -6.85 -5.12
CA SER A 257 0.38 -5.85 -5.25
C SER A 257 -0.43 -6.01 -6.54
N LYS A 258 -1.63 -5.42 -6.56
CA LYS A 258 -2.46 -5.29 -7.78
C LYS A 258 -1.70 -4.63 -8.95
N ARG A 259 -0.69 -3.80 -8.65
CA ARG A 259 0.15 -3.13 -9.65
C ARG A 259 1.13 -4.09 -10.32
N ALA A 260 1.67 -5.05 -9.58
CA ALA A 260 2.65 -6.01 -10.06
C ALA A 260 1.99 -7.21 -10.78
N GLY A 261 0.75 -7.53 -10.44
CA GLY A 261 0.01 -8.66 -11.02
C GLY A 261 0.24 -9.96 -10.24
N ASP A 262 -0.22 -11.07 -10.80
CA ASP A 262 -0.27 -12.36 -10.09
C ASP A 262 0.97 -13.25 -10.29
N TRP A 263 1.85 -12.92 -11.24
CA TRP A 263 3.04 -13.72 -11.56
C TRP A 263 3.90 -14.02 -10.32
N PHE A 264 4.22 -12.98 -9.53
CA PHE A 264 5.07 -13.16 -8.36
C PHE A 264 4.35 -13.92 -7.22
N LYS A 265 3.02 -13.81 -7.13
CA LYS A 265 2.24 -14.57 -6.15
C LYS A 265 2.33 -16.07 -6.43
N GLU A 266 2.32 -16.47 -7.70
CA GLU A 266 2.47 -17.86 -8.13
C GLU A 266 3.91 -18.34 -7.95
N GLU A 267 4.89 -17.54 -8.36
CA GLU A 267 6.31 -17.88 -8.24
C GLU A 267 6.73 -18.08 -6.78
N LEU A 268 6.25 -17.21 -5.87
CA LEU A 268 6.51 -17.32 -4.44
C LEU A 268 6.01 -18.65 -3.86
N ARG A 269 4.89 -19.17 -4.36
CA ARG A 269 4.38 -20.51 -4.00
C ARG A 269 5.25 -21.61 -4.61
N LEU A 270 5.50 -21.56 -5.93
CA LEU A 270 6.22 -22.62 -6.65
C LEU A 270 7.66 -22.81 -6.18
N LEU A 271 8.31 -21.75 -5.71
CA LEU A 271 9.68 -21.81 -5.19
C LEU A 271 9.76 -22.24 -3.72
N GLY A 272 8.61 -22.46 -3.06
CA GLY A 272 8.50 -22.82 -1.64
C GLY A 272 8.61 -21.63 -0.69
N GLY A 273 8.44 -20.39 -1.17
CA GLY A 273 8.54 -19.21 -0.32
C GLY A 273 7.38 -19.08 0.67
N LEU A 274 6.17 -19.49 0.28
CA LEU A 274 5.02 -19.54 1.19
C LEU A 274 5.26 -20.50 2.37
N ASP A 275 5.92 -21.63 2.12
CA ASP A 275 6.25 -22.65 3.11
C ASP A 275 7.08 -22.06 4.26
N HIS A 276 8.13 -21.32 3.91
CA HIS A 276 9.03 -20.66 4.86
C HIS A 276 8.29 -19.59 5.66
N ILE A 277 7.47 -18.76 4.99
CA ILE A 277 6.70 -17.70 5.66
C ILE A 277 5.71 -18.32 6.66
N VAL A 278 5.02 -19.41 6.32
CA VAL A 278 4.12 -20.11 7.26
C VAL A 278 4.89 -20.74 8.43
N ASP A 279 6.05 -21.34 8.16
CA ASP A 279 6.89 -21.91 9.20
C ASP A 279 7.40 -20.83 10.18
N LYS A 280 7.73 -19.63 9.68
CA LYS A 280 8.09 -18.48 10.52
C LYS A 280 6.91 -17.98 11.35
N VAL A 281 5.70 -17.89 10.77
CA VAL A 281 4.48 -17.55 11.54
C VAL A 281 4.32 -18.53 12.69
N LYS A 282 4.47 -19.83 12.43
CA LYS A 282 4.39 -20.86 13.47
C LYS A 282 5.42 -20.64 14.57
N GLU A 283 6.68 -20.41 14.21
CA GLU A 283 7.77 -20.15 15.17
C GLU A 283 7.44 -18.93 16.06
N CYS A 284 7.06 -17.80 15.47
CA CYS A 284 6.70 -16.60 16.21
C CYS A 284 5.52 -16.85 17.16
N VAL A 285 4.51 -17.59 16.73
CA VAL A 285 3.33 -17.90 17.56
C VAL A 285 3.68 -18.84 18.70
N ASP A 286 4.55 -19.84 18.48
CA ASP A 286 5.02 -20.74 19.54
C ASP A 286 5.83 -20.00 20.62
N HIS A 287 6.41 -18.84 20.30
CA HIS A 287 7.08 -17.95 21.25
C HIS A 287 6.09 -17.12 22.08
N LEU A 288 4.92 -16.74 21.52
CA LEU A 288 3.87 -16.03 22.28
C LEU A 288 3.31 -16.85 23.45
N SER A 289 3.34 -18.19 23.35
CA SER A 289 2.90 -19.08 24.41
C SER A 289 3.88 -19.20 25.59
N LYS A 290 5.09 -18.65 25.46
CA LYS A 290 6.12 -18.66 26.51
C LYS A 290 6.06 -17.34 27.29
N ASP A 291 6.36 -17.39 28.58
CA ASP A 291 6.52 -16.18 29.41
C ASP A 291 7.85 -15.51 29.05
N GLU A 292 7.84 -14.71 27.98
CA GLU A 292 9.01 -14.04 27.42
C GLU A 292 9.11 -12.58 27.86
N ASP A 293 10.34 -12.04 27.80
CA ASP A 293 10.59 -10.62 28.03
C ASP A 293 9.84 -9.74 27.01
N GLU A 294 9.46 -8.52 27.40
CA GLU A 294 8.66 -7.62 26.54
C GLU A 294 9.28 -7.35 25.16
N GLU A 295 10.62 -7.25 25.06
CA GLU A 295 11.32 -7.08 23.78
C GLU A 295 11.13 -8.28 22.85
N LYS A 296 11.18 -9.51 23.39
CA LYS A 296 11.01 -10.75 22.62
C LYS A 296 9.55 -10.97 22.24
N LEU A 297 8.63 -10.63 23.15
CA LEU A 297 7.19 -10.63 22.86
C LEU A 297 6.87 -9.75 21.65
N VAL A 298 7.40 -8.52 21.65
CA VAL A 298 7.18 -7.58 20.54
C VAL A 298 7.87 -8.05 19.25
N ALA A 299 9.08 -8.61 19.34
CA ALA A 299 9.75 -9.19 18.19
C ALA A 299 8.93 -10.34 17.56
N SER A 300 8.35 -11.21 18.39
CA SER A 300 7.48 -12.32 17.96
C SER A 300 6.18 -11.81 17.33
N LEU A 301 5.52 -10.80 17.93
CA LEU A 301 4.30 -10.20 17.37
C LEU A 301 4.55 -9.54 16.01
N TRP A 302 5.60 -8.72 15.88
CA TRP A 302 5.96 -8.10 14.61
C TRP A 302 6.50 -9.10 13.59
N GLY A 303 7.15 -10.17 14.03
CA GLY A 303 7.57 -11.28 13.16
C GLY A 303 6.35 -11.95 12.51
N ALA A 304 5.34 -12.28 13.32
CA ALA A 304 4.08 -12.83 12.84
C ALA A 304 3.31 -11.85 11.95
N GLU A 305 3.13 -10.59 12.38
CA GLU A 305 2.40 -9.55 11.62
C GLU A 305 2.99 -9.34 10.22
N ARG A 306 4.31 -9.18 10.11
CA ARG A 306 4.98 -9.00 8.81
C ARG A 306 4.75 -10.17 7.86
N CYS A 307 4.88 -11.39 8.36
CA CYS A 307 4.66 -12.61 7.57
C CYS A 307 3.19 -12.73 7.15
N LEU A 308 2.26 -12.52 8.08
CA LEU A 308 0.82 -12.59 7.83
C LEU A 308 0.36 -11.57 6.79
N ARG A 309 0.90 -10.35 6.79
CA ARG A 309 0.57 -9.34 5.76
C ARG A 309 1.02 -9.75 4.36
N VAL A 310 2.16 -10.42 4.23
CA VAL A 310 2.58 -10.99 2.95
C VAL A 310 1.62 -12.11 2.52
N LEU A 311 1.23 -12.99 3.45
CA LEU A 311 0.26 -14.07 3.21
C LEU A 311 -1.13 -13.55 2.84
N GLU A 312 -1.56 -12.45 3.45
CA GLU A 312 -2.79 -11.73 3.09
C GLU A 312 -2.67 -11.23 1.64
N SER A 313 -1.58 -10.55 1.28
CA SER A 313 -1.40 -10.00 -0.06
C SER A 313 -1.41 -11.05 -1.17
N VAL A 314 -0.76 -12.19 -0.95
CA VAL A 314 -0.65 -13.27 -1.96
C VAL A 314 -1.95 -14.07 -2.12
N THR A 315 -2.89 -13.96 -1.19
CA THR A 315 -4.19 -14.65 -1.22
C THR A 315 -5.30 -13.78 -1.80
N VAL A 316 -5.08 -12.47 -1.96
CA VAL A 316 -6.03 -11.56 -2.61
C VAL A 316 -6.24 -11.96 -4.07
N HIS A 317 -7.49 -12.34 -4.40
CA HIS A 317 -7.91 -12.80 -5.73
C HIS A 317 -7.07 -13.97 -6.29
N ASN A 318 -6.54 -14.84 -5.42
CA ASN A 318 -5.73 -15.99 -5.84
C ASN A 318 -6.21 -17.27 -5.14
N PRO A 319 -7.22 -17.98 -5.70
CA PRO A 319 -7.78 -19.21 -5.12
C PRO A 319 -6.76 -20.34 -4.96
N GLU A 320 -5.75 -20.33 -5.82
CA GLU A 320 -4.66 -21.29 -5.86
C GLU A 320 -3.73 -21.17 -4.65
N ASN A 321 -3.35 -19.95 -4.27
CA ASN A 321 -2.60 -19.68 -3.05
C ASN A 321 -3.46 -19.88 -1.79
N GLN A 322 -4.73 -19.51 -1.82
CA GLN A 322 -5.67 -19.81 -0.71
C GLN A 322 -5.70 -21.32 -0.46
N SER A 323 -5.97 -22.13 -1.49
CA SER A 323 -6.04 -23.59 -1.38
C SER A 323 -4.71 -24.19 -0.90
N TYR A 324 -3.59 -23.67 -1.41
CA TYR A 324 -2.26 -24.12 -0.99
C TYR A 324 -2.00 -23.89 0.50
N LEU A 325 -2.28 -22.68 1.00
CA LEU A 325 -2.04 -22.31 2.39
C LEU A 325 -2.96 -23.05 3.38
N ILE A 326 -4.18 -23.37 2.98
CA ILE A 326 -5.08 -24.18 3.81
C ILE A 326 -4.59 -25.64 3.85
N ALA A 327 -4.00 -26.16 2.76
CA ALA A 327 -3.54 -27.55 2.68
C ALA A 327 -2.15 -27.78 3.32
N TYR A 328 -1.28 -26.77 3.31
CA TYR A 328 0.10 -26.89 3.76
C TYR A 328 0.21 -27.34 5.23
N LYS A 329 0.99 -28.41 5.46
CA LYS A 329 1.27 -29.03 6.77
C LYS A 329 0.03 -29.15 7.67
N ASP A 330 -1.01 -29.81 7.16
CA ASP A 330 -2.28 -30.03 7.89
C ASP A 330 -2.93 -28.73 8.39
N SER A 331 -2.93 -27.71 7.53
CA SER A 331 -3.48 -26.38 7.80
C SER A 331 -2.72 -25.60 8.89
N GLN A 332 -1.39 -25.74 8.90
CA GLN A 332 -0.52 -25.13 9.91
C GLN A 332 -0.75 -23.62 10.06
N LEU A 333 -0.99 -22.90 8.97
CA LEU A 333 -1.28 -21.46 9.02
C LEU A 333 -2.55 -21.17 9.82
N ILE A 334 -3.64 -21.90 9.57
CA ILE A 334 -4.90 -21.71 10.30
C ILE A 334 -4.74 -22.06 11.78
N VAL A 335 -4.05 -23.16 12.08
CA VAL A 335 -3.77 -23.60 13.45
C VAL A 335 -2.97 -22.54 14.20
N SER A 336 -1.91 -22.01 13.59
CA SER A 336 -1.07 -20.95 14.19
C SER A 336 -1.85 -19.65 14.34
N SER A 337 -2.60 -19.23 13.31
CA SER A 337 -3.44 -18.03 13.35
C SER A 337 -4.49 -18.08 14.47
N ALA A 338 -5.13 -19.23 14.70
CA ALA A 338 -6.12 -19.36 15.76
C ALA A 338 -5.51 -19.21 17.16
N LYS A 339 -4.39 -19.89 17.42
CA LYS A 339 -3.65 -19.76 18.68
C LYS A 339 -3.12 -18.34 18.89
N ALA A 340 -2.61 -17.73 17.83
CA ALA A 340 -2.12 -16.35 17.87
C ALA A 340 -3.24 -15.38 18.24
N LEU A 341 -4.43 -15.53 17.64
CA LEU A 341 -5.55 -14.65 17.92
C LEU A 341 -6.02 -14.77 19.38
N GLN A 342 -6.01 -15.99 19.93
CA GLN A 342 -6.32 -16.24 21.34
C GLN A 342 -5.32 -15.56 22.27
N HIS A 343 -4.02 -15.74 22.02
CA HIS A 343 -2.98 -15.07 22.80
C HIS A 343 -3.09 -13.54 22.68
N CYS A 344 -3.37 -13.01 21.50
CA CYS A 344 -3.59 -11.58 21.33
C CYS A 344 -4.82 -11.08 22.12
N GLU A 345 -5.90 -11.86 22.20
CA GLU A 345 -7.08 -11.53 23.01
C GLU A 345 -6.74 -11.44 24.52
N GLU A 346 -5.81 -12.25 25.00
CA GLU A 346 -5.33 -12.21 26.38
C GLU A 346 -4.36 -11.03 26.60
N LEU A 347 -3.40 -10.85 25.70
CA LEU A 347 -2.39 -9.79 25.78
C LEU A 347 -3.01 -8.38 25.70
N ILE A 348 -4.05 -8.18 24.88
CA ILE A 348 -4.67 -6.85 24.77
C ILE A 348 -5.39 -6.42 26.05
N LYS A 349 -5.86 -7.39 26.87
CA LYS A 349 -6.42 -7.11 28.20
C LYS A 349 -5.33 -6.64 29.17
N GLN A 350 -4.14 -7.24 29.08
CA GLN A 350 -2.97 -6.87 29.89
C GLN A 350 -2.39 -5.52 29.49
N TYR A 351 -2.31 -5.23 28.18
CA TYR A 351 -1.77 -4.00 27.63
C TYR A 351 -2.87 -3.04 27.16
N ASN A 352 -3.78 -2.70 28.08
CA ASN A 352 -4.92 -1.83 27.82
C ASN A 352 -4.49 -0.40 27.45
N ARG A 353 -5.04 0.12 26.35
CA ARG A 353 -4.75 1.45 25.79
C ARG A 353 -5.98 2.36 25.72
N ALA A 354 -7.11 1.95 26.31
CA ALA A 354 -8.33 2.73 26.27
C ALA A 354 -8.27 3.95 27.20
N GLU A 355 -8.53 5.14 26.65
CA GLU A 355 -8.47 6.43 27.35
C GLU A 355 -9.46 6.55 28.51
N ASN A 356 -10.60 5.85 28.41
CA ASN A 356 -11.71 5.93 29.36
C ASN A 356 -11.71 4.78 30.40
N SER A 357 -10.64 3.98 30.48
CA SER A 357 -10.58 2.82 31.36
C SER A 357 -9.92 3.18 32.70
N ILE A 358 -10.75 3.42 33.73
CA ILE A 358 -10.27 3.41 35.12
C ILE A 358 -9.93 1.96 35.45
N CYS A 359 -8.66 1.57 35.30
CA CYS A 359 -8.22 0.22 35.66
C CYS A 359 -8.47 -0.01 37.16
N LEU A 360 -9.23 -1.06 37.47
CA LEU A 360 -9.42 -1.52 38.85
C LEU A 360 -8.06 -1.90 39.46
N PRO A 361 -7.82 -1.59 40.74
CA PRO A 361 -6.52 -1.77 41.38
C PRO A 361 -6.36 -3.22 41.83
N ASP A 362 -6.23 -4.17 40.91
CA ASP A 362 -5.74 -5.50 41.27
C ASP A 362 -5.16 -6.25 40.07
N SER A 363 -3.82 -6.24 39.98
CA SER A 363 -2.91 -7.22 39.33
C SER A 363 -1.78 -6.52 38.55
N LYS A 364 -0.58 -6.56 39.14
CA LYS A 364 0.73 -6.10 38.62
C LYS A 364 0.90 -4.57 38.44
N PRO A 365 2.08 -4.02 38.77
CA PRO A 365 2.37 -2.60 38.53
C PRO A 365 2.23 -2.29 37.04
N LEU A 366 1.47 -1.25 36.70
CA LEU A 366 1.30 -0.77 35.32
C LEU A 366 2.67 -0.60 34.66
N PRO A 367 2.91 -1.19 33.47
CA PRO A 367 4.10 -0.87 32.70
C PRO A 367 4.15 0.64 32.43
N HIS A 368 5.35 1.21 32.27
CA HIS A 368 5.49 2.59 31.84
C HIS A 368 4.62 2.84 30.59
N GLN A 369 3.90 3.97 30.52
CA GLN A 369 2.90 4.27 29.47
C GLN A 369 3.42 4.03 28.04
N ASN A 370 4.71 4.24 27.79
CA ASN A 370 5.36 3.97 26.50
C ASN A 370 5.43 2.48 26.15
N VAL A 371 5.70 1.61 27.13
CA VAL A 371 5.75 0.15 26.96
C VAL A 371 4.36 -0.39 26.66
N THR A 372 3.35 0.03 27.43
CA THR A 372 1.95 -0.38 27.21
C THR A 372 1.46 0.01 25.82
N ASN A 373 1.80 1.22 25.36
CA ASN A 373 1.46 1.66 24.01
C ASN A 373 2.18 0.88 22.92
N HIS A 374 3.47 0.61 23.09
CA HIS A 374 4.28 -0.12 22.11
C HIS A 374 3.82 -1.59 21.97
N VAL A 375 3.68 -2.30 23.08
CA VAL A 375 3.24 -3.71 23.08
C VAL A 375 1.78 -3.79 22.63
N GLY A 376 0.90 -2.96 23.19
CA GLY A 376 -0.53 -2.98 22.83
C GLY A 376 -0.78 -2.63 21.35
N LYS A 377 0.05 -1.78 20.74
CA LYS A 377 0.03 -1.55 19.28
C LYS A 377 0.49 -2.78 18.50
N ALA A 378 1.58 -3.43 18.91
CA ALA A 378 2.06 -4.64 18.25
C ALA A 378 1.01 -5.78 18.30
N VAL A 379 0.31 -5.93 19.43
CA VAL A 379 -0.80 -6.89 19.57
C VAL A 379 -1.93 -6.56 18.61
N GLU A 380 -2.38 -5.30 18.58
CA GLU A 380 -3.46 -4.84 17.70
C GLU A 380 -3.12 -5.04 16.21
N ASP A 381 -1.92 -4.63 15.78
CA ASP A 381 -1.44 -4.79 14.41
C ASP A 381 -1.39 -6.29 14.02
N CYS A 382 -0.94 -7.16 14.93
CA CYS A 382 -0.94 -8.60 14.73
C CYS A 382 -2.36 -9.18 14.63
N MET A 383 -3.31 -8.76 15.48
CA MET A 383 -4.72 -9.19 15.39
C MET A 383 -5.33 -8.86 14.04
N ARG A 384 -5.11 -7.63 13.53
CA ARG A 384 -5.61 -7.23 12.20
C ARG A 384 -5.02 -8.11 11.10
N ALA A 385 -3.72 -8.38 11.14
CA ALA A 385 -3.07 -9.24 10.16
C ALA A 385 -3.58 -10.69 10.21
N ILE A 386 -3.80 -11.25 11.40
CA ILE A 386 -4.36 -12.60 11.58
C ILE A 386 -5.76 -12.67 10.97
N ILE A 387 -6.65 -11.74 11.34
CA ILE A 387 -8.04 -11.75 10.85
C ILE A 387 -8.07 -11.51 9.34
N GLY A 388 -7.22 -10.63 8.80
CA GLY A 388 -7.10 -10.39 7.36
C GLY A 388 -6.75 -11.65 6.56
N VAL A 389 -5.78 -12.43 7.04
CA VAL A 389 -5.45 -13.75 6.43
C VAL A 389 -6.64 -14.69 6.53
N LEU A 390 -7.26 -14.83 7.72
CA LEU A 390 -8.40 -15.74 7.90
C LEU A 390 -9.60 -15.35 7.02
N LEU A 391 -9.87 -14.05 6.83
CA LEU A 391 -10.89 -13.57 5.90
C LEU A 391 -10.62 -14.07 4.48
N ASN A 392 -9.39 -13.93 3.98
CA ASN A 392 -9.03 -14.41 2.65
C ASN A 392 -9.12 -15.93 2.50
N LEU A 393 -8.78 -16.69 3.55
CA LEU A 393 -8.81 -18.16 3.51
C LEU A 393 -10.22 -18.73 3.67
N THR A 394 -11.16 -17.95 4.22
CA THR A 394 -12.54 -18.39 4.48
C THR A 394 -13.55 -17.84 3.47
N ASN A 395 -13.21 -16.73 2.79
CA ASN A 395 -14.05 -16.14 1.76
C ASN A 395 -14.18 -17.06 0.54
N ASP A 396 -15.41 -17.40 0.15
CA ASP A 396 -15.73 -18.31 -0.96
C ASP A 396 -14.99 -19.67 -0.91
N ASN A 397 -14.49 -20.07 0.27
CA ASN A 397 -13.74 -21.31 0.46
C ASN A 397 -14.32 -22.09 1.66
N GLU A 398 -15.26 -22.99 1.37
CA GLU A 398 -15.96 -23.80 2.38
C GLU A 398 -15.00 -24.66 3.21
N TRP A 399 -13.93 -25.18 2.59
CA TRP A 399 -12.94 -26.00 3.30
C TRP A 399 -12.13 -25.15 4.28
N GLY A 400 -11.69 -23.96 3.87
CA GLY A 400 -11.05 -22.98 4.74
C GLY A 400 -11.96 -22.54 5.89
N SER A 401 -13.23 -22.24 5.61
CA SER A 401 -14.26 -21.90 6.61
C SER A 401 -14.48 -23.02 7.64
N THR A 402 -14.60 -24.27 7.18
CA THR A 402 -14.75 -25.44 8.06
C THR A 402 -13.51 -25.63 8.93
N LYS A 403 -12.31 -25.62 8.32
CA LYS A 403 -11.07 -25.89 9.04
C LYS A 403 -10.72 -24.80 10.06
N THR A 404 -11.07 -23.56 9.74
CA THR A 404 -10.92 -22.41 10.63
C THR A 404 -11.88 -22.53 11.80
N GLY A 405 -13.16 -22.83 11.57
CA GLY A 405 -14.15 -23.02 12.63
C GLY A 405 -13.91 -24.25 13.53
N GLU A 406 -13.20 -25.26 13.03
CA GLU A 406 -12.76 -26.44 13.81
C GLU A 406 -11.65 -26.14 14.83
N GLN A 407 -10.99 -24.97 14.75
CA GLN A 407 -9.96 -24.62 15.72
C GLN A 407 -10.58 -24.33 17.08
N ASP A 408 -10.04 -24.98 18.12
CA ASP A 408 -10.53 -24.86 19.49
C ASP A 408 -10.64 -23.40 19.90
N GLY A 409 -11.84 -22.97 20.29
CA GLY A 409 -12.11 -21.62 20.80
C GLY A 409 -12.06 -20.48 19.78
N LEU A 410 -11.73 -20.71 18.50
CA LEU A 410 -11.56 -19.61 17.53
C LEU A 410 -12.85 -18.81 17.31
N ILE A 411 -13.99 -19.48 17.11
CA ILE A 411 -15.28 -18.80 16.90
C ILE A 411 -15.58 -17.89 18.10
N GLY A 412 -15.22 -18.33 19.30
CA GLY A 412 -15.37 -17.54 20.51
C GLY A 412 -14.41 -16.36 20.61
N THR A 413 -13.16 -16.55 20.22
CA THR A 413 -12.19 -15.46 20.13
C THR A 413 -12.59 -14.43 19.08
N ALA A 414 -13.10 -14.85 17.92
CA ALA A 414 -13.64 -13.95 16.90
C ALA A 414 -14.84 -13.14 17.43
N MET A 415 -15.73 -13.79 18.19
CA MET A 415 -16.83 -13.11 18.89
C MET A 415 -16.31 -12.11 19.94
N ASN A 416 -15.30 -12.47 20.71
CA ASN A 416 -14.65 -11.57 21.66
C ASN A 416 -13.92 -10.41 20.98
N CYS A 417 -13.40 -10.58 19.76
CA CYS A 417 -12.85 -9.48 18.98
C CYS A 417 -13.90 -8.41 18.68
N VAL A 418 -15.17 -8.79 18.50
CA VAL A 418 -16.27 -7.85 18.29
C VAL A 418 -16.76 -7.24 19.60
N LEU A 419 -16.95 -8.08 20.62
CA LEU A 419 -17.67 -7.71 21.84
C LEU A 419 -16.79 -7.22 22.99
N GLN A 420 -15.57 -7.74 23.12
CA GLN A 420 -14.73 -7.54 24.30
C GLN A 420 -13.47 -6.73 23.98
N VAL A 421 -12.73 -7.09 22.93
CA VAL A 421 -11.46 -6.46 22.56
C VAL A 421 -11.55 -4.93 22.40
N PRO A 422 -12.60 -4.35 21.77
CA PRO A 422 -12.65 -2.90 21.53
C PRO A 422 -12.58 -2.05 22.81
N LYS A 423 -13.00 -2.60 23.95
CA LYS A 423 -12.96 -1.86 25.23
C LYS A 423 -11.53 -1.58 25.72
N TYR A 424 -10.54 -2.33 25.23
CA TYR A 424 -9.12 -2.18 25.57
C TYR A 424 -8.34 -1.36 24.53
N LEU A 425 -9.00 -0.96 23.45
CA LEU A 425 -8.41 -0.21 22.34
C LEU A 425 -8.78 1.27 22.39
N PRO A 426 -7.91 2.16 21.85
CA PRO A 426 -8.26 3.55 21.57
C PRO A 426 -9.49 3.64 20.67
N GLN A 427 -10.29 4.70 20.82
CA GLN A 427 -11.59 4.84 20.16
C GLN A 427 -11.50 4.69 18.63
N GLU A 428 -10.47 5.29 18.01
CA GLU A 428 -10.22 5.28 16.56
C GLU A 428 -9.98 3.87 15.99
N GLN A 429 -9.51 2.92 16.80
CA GLN A 429 -9.16 1.56 16.34
C GLN A 429 -10.27 0.54 16.59
N ARG A 430 -11.36 0.93 17.26
CA ARG A 430 -12.45 0.02 17.64
C ARG A 430 -13.29 -0.42 16.44
N PHE A 431 -13.48 0.48 15.48
CA PHE A 431 -14.29 0.23 14.29
C PHE A 431 -13.70 -0.92 13.45
N ASP A 432 -12.42 -0.82 13.10
CA ASP A 432 -11.75 -1.78 12.23
C ASP A 432 -11.81 -3.20 12.79
N ILE A 433 -11.48 -3.38 14.07
CA ILE A 433 -11.51 -4.71 14.72
C ILE A 433 -12.94 -5.30 14.76
N ARG A 434 -13.97 -4.48 14.99
CA ARG A 434 -15.37 -4.94 14.97
C ARG A 434 -15.77 -5.42 13.57
N VAL A 435 -15.46 -4.64 12.54
CA VAL A 435 -15.79 -5.01 11.15
C VAL A 435 -15.04 -6.26 10.71
N LEU A 436 -13.74 -6.37 11.02
CA LEU A 436 -12.93 -7.55 10.73
C LEU A 436 -13.47 -8.79 11.44
N GLY A 437 -13.80 -8.70 12.72
CA GLY A 437 -14.36 -9.80 13.51
C GLY A 437 -15.74 -10.24 12.99
N LEU A 438 -16.64 -9.29 12.71
CA LEU A 438 -17.95 -9.60 12.14
C LEU A 438 -17.84 -10.22 10.73
N GLY A 439 -16.96 -9.69 9.89
CA GLY A 439 -16.69 -10.27 8.57
C GLY A 439 -16.19 -11.72 8.65
N LEU A 440 -15.29 -12.01 9.60
CA LEU A 440 -14.81 -13.37 9.80
C LEU A 440 -15.93 -14.29 10.29
N LEU A 441 -16.74 -13.84 11.26
CA LEU A 441 -17.88 -14.63 11.73
C LEU A 441 -18.88 -14.92 10.60
N ILE A 442 -19.18 -13.96 9.74
CA ILE A 442 -20.05 -14.15 8.56
C ILE A 442 -19.48 -15.24 7.65
N ASN A 443 -18.20 -15.14 7.24
CA ASN A 443 -17.55 -16.16 6.40
C ASN A 443 -17.58 -17.55 7.04
N LEU A 444 -17.43 -17.63 8.37
CA LEU A 444 -17.45 -18.90 9.10
C LEU A 444 -18.84 -19.53 9.13
N VAL A 445 -19.91 -18.73 9.22
CA VAL A 445 -21.28 -19.25 9.40
C VAL A 445 -22.10 -19.33 8.13
N GLU A 446 -21.68 -18.66 7.05
CA GLU A 446 -22.45 -18.56 5.80
C GLU A 446 -22.83 -19.95 5.27
N TYR A 447 -21.86 -20.86 5.14
CA TYR A 447 -22.10 -22.20 4.60
C TYR A 447 -21.95 -23.33 5.64
N SER A 448 -21.11 -23.18 6.66
CA SER A 448 -20.82 -24.26 7.62
C SER A 448 -21.88 -24.37 8.72
N ALA A 449 -22.70 -25.42 8.66
CA ALA A 449 -23.68 -25.75 9.69
C ALA A 449 -23.04 -26.06 11.05
N ARG A 450 -21.83 -26.63 11.07
CA ARG A 450 -21.07 -26.89 12.32
C ARG A 450 -20.67 -25.59 13.00
N ASN A 451 -20.19 -24.62 12.23
CA ASN A 451 -19.79 -23.31 12.75
C ASN A 451 -21.02 -22.54 13.24
N ARG A 452 -22.14 -22.59 12.51
CA ARG A 452 -23.44 -22.07 12.98
C ARG A 452 -23.82 -22.64 14.33
N HIS A 453 -23.80 -23.97 14.47
CA HIS A 453 -24.14 -24.64 15.72
C HIS A 453 -23.19 -24.26 16.86
N CYS A 454 -21.89 -24.12 16.59
CA CYS A 454 -20.92 -23.68 17.59
C CYS A 454 -21.22 -22.24 18.06
N LEU A 455 -21.48 -21.32 17.12
CA LEU A 455 -21.75 -19.93 17.46
C LEU A 455 -23.04 -19.76 18.28
N VAL A 456 -24.15 -20.38 17.86
CA VAL A 456 -25.45 -20.17 18.53
C VAL A 456 -25.49 -20.71 19.96
N ASN A 457 -24.75 -21.78 20.24
CA ASN A 457 -24.67 -22.40 21.56
C ASN A 457 -23.60 -21.76 22.47
N MET A 458 -22.87 -20.78 21.96
CA MET A 458 -21.84 -20.11 22.73
C MET A 458 -22.44 -19.10 23.70
N GLU A 459 -21.77 -18.91 24.83
CA GLU A 459 -22.06 -17.87 25.82
C GLU A 459 -20.93 -16.81 25.86
N THR A 460 -21.30 -15.56 26.11
CA THR A 460 -20.42 -14.39 26.11
C THR A 460 -20.85 -13.39 27.21
N SER A 461 -19.96 -12.49 27.61
CA SER A 461 -20.22 -11.47 28.64
C SER A 461 -20.93 -10.23 28.10
N CYS A 462 -21.87 -9.64 28.85
CA CYS A 462 -22.73 -8.52 28.44
C CYS A 462 -22.09 -7.10 28.37
N SER A 463 -20.77 -6.96 28.49
CA SER A 463 -20.12 -5.63 28.59
C SER A 463 -19.41 -5.24 27.29
N PHE A 464 -20.16 -4.58 26.40
CA PHE A 464 -19.76 -4.29 25.01
C PHE A 464 -19.13 -2.90 24.81
N ASP A 465 -19.47 -1.93 25.66
CA ASP A 465 -18.83 -0.61 25.71
C ASP A 465 -19.01 -0.01 27.12
N SER A 466 -17.93 0.38 27.80
CA SER A 466 -18.00 0.95 29.16
C SER A 466 -18.51 2.40 29.20
N SER A 467 -18.70 3.03 28.03
CA SER A 467 -18.93 4.48 27.90
C SER A 467 -20.41 4.90 27.91
N PHE A 468 -21.37 3.99 27.75
CA PHE A 468 -22.80 4.35 27.69
C PHE A 468 -23.56 4.17 29.01
N CYS A 469 -22.90 3.69 30.07
CA CYS A 469 -23.56 3.34 31.34
C CYS A 469 -23.57 4.47 32.40
N SER A 470 -23.31 5.73 32.02
CA SER A 470 -23.36 6.88 32.94
C SER A 470 -24.31 7.99 32.47
N GLY A 471 -25.45 7.60 31.90
CA GLY A 471 -26.57 8.50 31.59
C GLY A 471 -27.83 8.02 32.30
N GLU A 472 -28.46 8.90 33.07
CA GLU A 472 -29.62 8.65 33.92
C GLU A 472 -30.83 8.08 33.14
N GLY A 473 -31.40 6.96 33.61
CA GLY A 473 -32.70 6.48 33.16
C GLY A 473 -32.80 4.96 33.02
N ASP A 474 -33.46 4.34 34.00
CA ASP A 474 -33.94 2.95 34.06
C ASP A 474 -32.92 1.86 34.48
N ASP A 475 -32.92 1.61 35.79
CA ASP A 475 -32.07 0.67 36.53
C ASP A 475 -32.61 -0.79 36.45
N SER A 476 -33.22 -1.18 35.32
CA SER A 476 -33.91 -2.48 35.16
C SER A 476 -33.25 -3.50 34.22
N LEU A 477 -32.08 -3.21 33.63
CA LEU A 477 -31.35 -4.13 32.72
C LEU A 477 -29.94 -4.51 33.21
N ARG A 478 -29.74 -4.65 34.52
CA ARG A 478 -28.49 -5.18 35.08
C ARG A 478 -28.53 -6.69 35.24
N ILE A 479 -28.05 -7.42 34.23
CA ILE A 479 -27.54 -8.77 34.43
C ILE A 479 -26.06 -8.78 34.05
N ALA A 480 -25.20 -8.64 35.07
CA ALA A 480 -23.85 -9.16 34.99
C ALA A 480 -23.96 -10.69 34.97
N GLY A 481 -23.98 -11.27 33.77
CA GLY A 481 -24.14 -12.70 33.55
C GLY A 481 -23.58 -13.10 32.19
N GLN A 482 -23.42 -14.40 31.97
CA GLN A 482 -23.21 -14.95 30.64
C GLN A 482 -24.53 -14.90 29.86
N VAL A 483 -24.48 -14.43 28.62
CA VAL A 483 -25.60 -14.40 27.68
C VAL A 483 -25.25 -15.22 26.45
N HIS A 484 -26.25 -15.79 25.79
CA HIS A 484 -26.04 -16.51 24.55
C HIS A 484 -25.58 -15.57 23.43
N ALA A 485 -24.80 -16.09 22.48
CA ALA A 485 -24.21 -15.30 21.40
C ALA A 485 -25.26 -14.55 20.56
N VAL A 486 -26.40 -15.18 20.25
CA VAL A 486 -27.49 -14.54 19.49
C VAL A 486 -28.06 -13.34 20.25
N GLN A 487 -28.27 -13.48 21.55
CA GLN A 487 -28.74 -12.39 22.41
C GLN A 487 -27.72 -11.24 22.44
N ALA A 488 -26.43 -11.56 22.58
CA ALA A 488 -25.35 -10.56 22.58
C ALA A 488 -25.26 -9.80 21.24
N LEU A 489 -25.45 -10.49 20.10
CA LEU A 489 -25.46 -9.85 18.79
C LEU A 489 -26.67 -8.94 18.60
N VAL A 490 -27.86 -9.34 19.06
CA VAL A 490 -29.05 -8.46 19.01
C VAL A 490 -28.84 -7.22 19.87
N GLN A 491 -28.27 -7.38 21.07
CA GLN A 491 -27.93 -6.25 21.94
C GLN A 491 -26.90 -5.31 21.29
N LEU A 492 -25.83 -5.86 20.70
CA LEU A 492 -24.85 -5.09 19.95
C LEU A 492 -25.50 -4.30 18.80
N PHE A 493 -26.37 -4.95 18.02
CA PHE A 493 -27.10 -4.31 16.92
C PHE A 493 -27.90 -3.10 17.42
N LEU A 494 -28.74 -3.30 18.44
CA LEU A 494 -29.59 -2.23 18.99
C LEU A 494 -28.78 -1.10 19.62
N GLU A 495 -27.67 -1.43 20.30
CA GLU A 495 -26.78 -0.44 20.90
C GLU A 495 -26.12 0.44 19.82
N ARG A 496 -25.62 -0.18 18.75
CA ARG A 496 -24.97 0.53 17.64
C ARG A 496 -25.96 1.34 16.81
N GLU A 497 -27.16 0.81 16.60
CA GLU A 497 -28.24 1.51 15.90
C GLU A 497 -28.61 2.81 16.63
N ARG A 498 -28.82 2.75 17.95
CA ARG A 498 -29.07 3.95 18.78
C ARG A 498 -27.89 4.91 18.80
N ALA A 499 -26.66 4.38 18.90
CA ALA A 499 -25.45 5.21 18.88
C ALA A 499 -25.33 5.99 17.56
N ALA A 500 -25.67 5.36 16.43
CA ALA A 500 -25.69 6.00 15.13
C ALA A 500 -26.77 7.10 15.03
N GLN A 501 -27.99 6.85 15.51
CA GLN A 501 -29.06 7.85 15.53
C GLN A 501 -28.72 9.06 16.40
N LEU A 502 -28.09 8.84 17.56
CA LEU A 502 -27.65 9.91 18.45
C LEU A 502 -26.51 10.72 17.83
N ALA A 503 -25.56 10.07 17.15
CA ALA A 503 -24.47 10.75 16.44
C ALA A 503 -24.99 11.59 15.26
N GLU A 504 -25.99 11.08 14.52
CA GLU A 504 -26.69 11.82 13.46
C GLU A 504 -27.39 13.05 14.04
N SER A 505 -28.17 12.88 15.11
CA SER A 505 -28.90 13.98 15.75
C SER A 505 -27.98 15.10 16.22
N LYS A 506 -26.84 14.76 16.84
CA LYS A 506 -25.83 15.74 17.26
C LYS A 506 -25.18 16.47 16.09
N THR A 507 -24.94 15.76 14.99
CA THR A 507 -24.39 16.36 13.76
C THR A 507 -25.41 17.33 13.17
N ASP A 508 -26.68 16.94 13.12
CA ASP A 508 -27.78 17.76 12.61
C ASP A 508 -28.02 19.02 13.46
N GLU A 509 -27.89 18.92 14.79
CA GLU A 509 -27.94 20.07 15.70
C GLU A 509 -26.80 21.05 15.41
N LEU A 510 -25.56 20.56 15.29
CA LEU A 510 -24.39 21.40 14.94
C LEU A 510 -24.54 22.07 13.57
N ILE A 511 -25.11 21.38 12.58
CA ILE A 511 -25.35 21.95 11.24
C ILE A 511 -26.46 23.00 11.27
N LYS A 512 -27.48 22.84 12.10
CA LYS A 512 -28.60 23.80 12.24
C LYS A 512 -28.22 25.02 13.08
N ASP A 513 -27.38 24.84 14.10
CA ASP A 513 -26.88 25.90 14.97
C ASP A 513 -25.72 26.70 14.32
N ALA A 514 -25.07 26.15 13.29
CA ALA A 514 -24.16 26.91 12.45
C ALA A 514 -24.92 28.12 11.86
N PRO A 515 -24.52 29.37 12.16
CA PRO A 515 -25.23 30.53 11.65
C PRO A 515 -25.21 30.43 10.13
N THR A 516 -26.40 30.38 9.50
CA THR A 516 -26.51 30.67 8.08
C THR A 516 -25.73 31.94 7.86
N THR A 517 -24.62 31.88 7.10
CA THR A 517 -23.88 33.05 6.65
C THR A 517 -24.92 34.06 6.22
N GLN A 518 -25.12 35.10 7.04
CA GLN A 518 -25.94 36.20 6.61
C GLN A 518 -25.25 36.66 5.34
N HIS A 519 -25.95 36.57 4.21
CA HIS A 519 -25.55 37.28 3.01
C HIS A 519 -25.11 38.67 3.47
N ASP A 520 -23.83 38.95 3.29
CA ASP A 520 -23.17 40.15 3.74
C ASP A 520 -23.92 41.35 3.13
N LYS A 521 -24.86 41.94 3.88
CA LYS A 521 -25.63 43.11 3.46
C LYS A 521 -24.84 44.39 3.76
N SER A 522 -23.51 44.34 3.62
CA SER A 522 -22.61 45.42 4.01
C SER A 522 -22.32 46.42 2.88
N GLY A 523 -23.15 46.49 1.83
CA GLY A 523 -23.09 47.60 0.87
C GLY A 523 -24.22 47.64 -0.17
N GLU A 524 -24.43 48.81 -0.75
CA GLU A 524 -25.28 49.03 -1.92
C GLU A 524 -24.41 49.36 -3.13
N TRP A 525 -24.77 48.82 -4.30
CA TRP A 525 -24.17 49.23 -5.57
C TRP A 525 -24.70 50.60 -5.98
N GLN A 526 -23.80 51.58 -6.13
CA GLN A 526 -24.15 52.89 -6.69
C GLN A 526 -23.40 53.12 -8.00
N GLU A 527 -24.17 53.46 -9.04
CA GLU A 527 -23.64 53.75 -10.37
C GLU A 527 -23.53 55.26 -10.54
N THR A 528 -22.29 55.77 -10.52
CA THR A 528 -22.04 57.19 -10.78
C THR A 528 -21.19 57.30 -12.04
N SER A 529 -21.76 57.91 -13.10
CA SER A 529 -21.06 58.25 -14.34
C SER A 529 -20.30 57.11 -15.04
N GLY A 530 -20.89 55.92 -15.12
CA GLY A 530 -20.46 54.87 -16.04
C GLY A 530 -19.48 53.82 -15.50
N GLU A 531 -19.15 53.85 -14.21
CA GLU A 531 -18.45 52.75 -13.52
C GLU A 531 -19.20 52.37 -12.23
N ILE A 532 -19.39 51.07 -12.00
CA ILE A 532 -20.13 50.52 -10.86
C ILE A 532 -19.14 50.26 -9.71
N GLN A 533 -19.31 50.91 -8.56
CA GLN A 533 -18.42 50.76 -7.40
C GLN A 533 -19.20 50.28 -6.16
N TRP A 534 -18.69 49.26 -5.47
CA TRP A 534 -19.17 48.82 -4.15
C TRP A 534 -18.70 49.81 -3.09
N VAL A 535 -19.62 50.29 -2.24
CA VAL A 535 -19.28 51.14 -1.09
C VAL A 535 -19.68 50.41 0.19
N SER A 536 -18.68 49.97 0.96
CA SER A 536 -18.85 49.38 2.29
C SER A 536 -19.00 50.48 3.34
N THR A 537 -19.97 50.37 4.24
CA THR A 537 -20.11 51.33 5.35
C THR A 537 -19.12 50.97 6.46
N GLU A 538 -18.01 51.71 6.53
CA GLU A 538 -16.99 51.51 7.56
C GLU A 538 -17.55 51.75 8.98
N LYS A 539 -17.40 50.76 9.85
CA LYS A 539 -17.31 50.97 11.31
C LYS A 539 -15.91 50.60 11.79
N THR A 540 -15.36 51.51 12.58
CA THR A 540 -14.01 51.55 13.16
C THR A 540 -13.68 50.39 14.11
N ASP A 541 -12.44 49.89 13.97
CA ASP A 541 -11.55 49.15 14.89
C ASP A 541 -12.13 48.42 16.12
N GLY A 542 -12.01 47.09 16.08
CA GLY A 542 -12.28 46.15 17.17
C GLY A 542 -12.57 44.70 16.72
N THR A 543 -12.56 44.42 15.41
CA THR A 543 -13.19 43.21 14.83
C THR A 543 -12.23 42.11 14.37
N GLU A 544 -10.91 42.34 14.27
CA GLU A 544 -9.98 41.30 13.77
C GLU A 544 -9.78 40.13 14.76
N GLU A 545 -9.70 40.38 16.07
CA GLU A 545 -9.64 39.29 17.08
C GLU A 545 -10.98 38.56 17.24
N LYS A 546 -12.09 39.23 16.92
CA LYS A 546 -13.43 38.63 16.97
C LYS A 546 -13.69 37.75 15.76
N HIS A 547 -13.36 38.22 14.56
CA HIS A 547 -13.45 37.42 13.33
C HIS A 547 -12.53 36.20 13.39
N LYS A 548 -11.31 36.32 13.93
CA LYS A 548 -10.41 35.17 14.05
C LYS A 548 -10.91 34.12 15.06
N LYS A 549 -11.53 34.56 16.18
CA LYS A 549 -12.17 33.65 17.13
C LYS A 549 -13.45 33.03 16.57
N GLU A 550 -14.24 33.78 15.81
CA GLU A 550 -15.44 33.28 15.14
C GLU A 550 -15.06 32.26 14.04
N GLU A 551 -14.03 32.52 13.24
CA GLU A 551 -13.47 31.55 12.27
C GLU A 551 -12.88 30.31 12.96
N ASP A 552 -12.12 30.47 14.04
CA ASP A 552 -11.57 29.35 14.82
C ASP A 552 -12.70 28.52 15.48
N ASP A 553 -13.75 29.15 16.02
CA ASP A 553 -14.91 28.48 16.63
C ASP A 553 -15.76 27.75 15.56
N GLU A 554 -15.96 28.35 14.39
CA GLU A 554 -16.62 27.72 13.24
C GLU A 554 -15.82 26.53 12.68
N GLU A 555 -14.49 26.63 12.60
CA GLU A 555 -13.62 25.54 12.19
C GLU A 555 -13.65 24.38 13.23
N LEU A 556 -13.70 24.71 14.53
CA LEU A 556 -13.85 23.73 15.60
C LEU A 556 -15.21 23.02 15.55
N ASP A 557 -16.30 23.72 15.27
CA ASP A 557 -17.64 23.13 15.19
C ASP A 557 -17.83 22.30 13.91
N LEU A 558 -17.22 22.70 12.79
CA LEU A 558 -17.17 21.88 11.57
C LEU A 558 -16.38 20.58 11.81
N ASN A 559 -15.23 20.66 12.48
CA ASN A 559 -14.43 19.49 12.82
C ASN A 559 -15.17 18.53 13.76
N LYS A 560 -15.93 19.05 14.75
CA LYS A 560 -16.79 18.22 15.61
C LYS A 560 -17.92 17.57 14.82
N ALA A 561 -18.58 18.31 13.93
CA ALA A 561 -19.63 17.76 13.07
C ALA A 561 -19.08 16.63 12.17
N LEU A 562 -17.88 16.80 11.62
CA LEU A 562 -17.21 15.78 10.82
C LEU A 562 -16.89 14.52 11.63
N GLN A 563 -16.39 14.68 12.87
CA GLN A 563 -16.13 13.55 13.77
C GLN A 563 -17.43 12.80 14.13
N HIS A 564 -18.52 13.52 14.42
CA HIS A 564 -19.81 12.91 14.70
C HIS A 564 -20.41 12.20 13.47
N ALA A 565 -20.26 12.78 12.27
CA ALA A 565 -20.66 12.14 11.02
C ALA A 565 -19.84 10.86 10.73
N GLY A 566 -18.53 10.90 10.98
CA GLY A 566 -17.65 9.73 10.89
C GLY A 566 -18.11 8.62 11.85
N LYS A 567 -18.36 8.97 13.11
CA LYS A 567 -18.86 8.03 14.12
C LYS A 567 -20.23 7.45 13.77
N HIS A 568 -21.16 8.26 13.24
CA HIS A 568 -22.44 7.78 12.74
C HIS A 568 -22.24 6.70 11.67
N MET A 569 -21.34 6.94 10.71
CA MET A 569 -21.04 5.96 9.66
C MET A 569 -20.45 4.67 10.22
N GLU A 570 -19.51 4.77 11.17
CA GLU A 570 -18.92 3.60 11.85
C GLU A 570 -19.98 2.75 12.55
N ASP A 571 -20.82 3.37 13.38
CA ASP A 571 -21.87 2.69 14.15
C ASP A 571 -22.91 2.05 13.20
N CYS A 572 -23.31 2.74 12.12
CA CYS A 572 -24.18 2.19 11.07
C CYS A 572 -23.59 0.96 10.38
N ILE A 573 -22.29 0.99 10.03
CA ILE A 573 -21.64 -0.13 9.36
C ILE A 573 -21.54 -1.34 10.30
N VAL A 574 -21.16 -1.14 11.57
CA VAL A 574 -21.11 -2.23 12.56
C VAL A 574 -22.51 -2.82 12.80
N ALA A 575 -23.55 -1.99 12.92
CA ALA A 575 -24.93 -2.45 13.03
C ALA A 575 -25.34 -3.27 11.80
N SER A 576 -24.96 -2.83 10.61
CA SER A 576 -25.26 -3.51 9.35
C SER A 576 -24.61 -4.89 9.24
N TYR A 577 -23.30 -5.01 9.57
CA TYR A 577 -22.61 -6.30 9.60
C TYR A 577 -23.19 -7.23 10.67
N THR A 578 -23.58 -6.69 11.83
CA THR A 578 -24.24 -7.47 12.89
C THR A 578 -25.61 -7.98 12.43
N ALA A 579 -26.40 -7.13 11.76
CA ALA A 579 -27.67 -7.51 11.18
C ALA A 579 -27.52 -8.56 10.07
N LEU A 580 -26.47 -8.45 9.25
CA LEU A 580 -26.16 -9.42 8.21
C LEU A 580 -25.81 -10.78 8.82
N LEU A 581 -24.97 -10.81 9.86
CA LEU A 581 -24.62 -12.03 10.59
C LEU A 581 -25.85 -12.70 11.21
N LEU A 582 -26.70 -11.94 11.90
CA LEU A 582 -27.97 -12.43 12.46
C LEU A 582 -28.89 -12.96 11.35
N GLY A 583 -28.96 -12.26 10.22
CA GLY A 583 -29.73 -12.69 9.04
C GLY A 583 -29.25 -14.03 8.47
N CYS A 584 -27.93 -14.23 8.34
CA CYS A 584 -27.35 -15.50 7.92
C CYS A 584 -27.69 -16.65 8.90
N LEU A 585 -27.70 -16.38 10.22
CA LEU A 585 -28.10 -17.37 11.21
C LEU A 585 -29.60 -17.69 11.14
N CYS A 586 -30.45 -16.72 10.81
CA CYS A 586 -31.90 -16.87 10.67
C CYS A 586 -32.29 -17.67 9.43
N GLN A 587 -31.70 -17.39 8.26
CA GLN A 587 -32.02 -18.05 6.98
C GLN A 587 -31.97 -19.58 7.04
N GLU A 588 -31.05 -20.10 7.84
CA GLU A 588 -30.74 -21.53 7.92
C GLU A 588 -31.45 -22.24 9.09
N SER A 589 -32.09 -21.50 10.01
CA SER A 589 -32.73 -22.08 11.20
C SER A 589 -33.91 -21.24 11.73
N PRO A 590 -35.15 -21.77 11.72
CA PRO A 590 -36.32 -21.08 12.28
C PRO A 590 -36.26 -20.89 13.80
N ILE A 591 -35.43 -21.69 14.50
CA ILE A 591 -35.19 -21.54 15.94
C ILE A 591 -34.47 -20.21 16.21
N ASN A 592 -33.50 -19.86 15.35
CA ASN A 592 -32.78 -18.59 15.47
C ASN A 592 -33.70 -17.41 15.21
N VAL A 593 -34.63 -17.51 14.25
CA VAL A 593 -35.66 -16.49 14.00
C VAL A 593 -36.49 -16.23 15.27
N THR A 594 -36.90 -17.29 15.95
CA THR A 594 -37.69 -17.17 17.20
C THR A 594 -36.88 -16.49 18.29
N THR A 595 -35.60 -16.87 18.43
CA THR A 595 -34.68 -16.31 19.43
C THR A 595 -34.41 -14.84 19.16
N VAL A 596 -34.13 -14.46 17.91
CA VAL A 596 -33.92 -13.06 17.53
C VAL A 596 -35.18 -12.23 17.75
N ARG A 597 -36.37 -12.76 17.42
CA ARG A 597 -37.66 -12.11 17.66
C ARG A 597 -37.90 -11.82 19.14
N GLU A 598 -37.50 -12.71 20.03
CA GLU A 598 -37.65 -12.53 21.48
C GLU A 598 -36.85 -11.32 22.01
N TYR A 599 -35.68 -11.05 21.42
CA TYR A 599 -34.79 -9.97 21.86
C TYR A 599 -34.94 -8.66 21.07
N LEU A 600 -35.68 -8.67 19.95
CA LEU A 600 -35.99 -7.45 19.20
C LEU A 600 -37.13 -6.68 19.84
N PRO A 601 -37.09 -5.32 19.84
CA PRO A 601 -38.22 -4.51 20.26
C PRO A 601 -39.47 -4.84 19.44
N GLU A 602 -40.59 -5.14 20.11
CA GLU A 602 -41.85 -5.56 19.49
C GLU A 602 -41.75 -6.82 18.59
N GLY A 603 -40.62 -7.53 18.62
CA GLY A 603 -40.33 -8.63 17.70
C GLY A 603 -40.27 -8.23 16.22
N ASP A 604 -40.03 -6.94 15.92
CA ASP A 604 -40.07 -6.39 14.57
C ASP A 604 -38.69 -6.44 13.88
N PHE A 605 -38.61 -7.18 12.77
CA PHE A 605 -37.39 -7.29 11.96
C PHE A 605 -37.18 -6.09 11.01
N SER A 606 -38.16 -5.19 10.89
CA SER A 606 -38.09 -4.03 9.99
C SER A 606 -36.83 -3.19 10.22
N ILE A 607 -36.45 -2.95 11.47
CA ILE A 607 -35.26 -2.20 11.88
C ILE A 607 -33.97 -2.77 11.28
N MET A 608 -33.84 -4.10 11.20
CA MET A 608 -32.68 -4.76 10.58
C MET A 608 -32.73 -4.63 9.05
N THR A 609 -33.91 -4.84 8.45
CA THR A 609 -34.07 -4.76 6.99
C THR A 609 -33.82 -3.35 6.45
N GLU A 610 -34.27 -2.30 7.15
CA GLU A 610 -34.04 -0.92 6.77
C GLU A 610 -32.55 -0.56 6.85
N MET A 611 -31.87 -1.00 7.91
CA MET A 611 -30.43 -0.83 8.07
C MET A 611 -29.67 -1.54 6.92
N LEU A 612 -30.01 -2.79 6.62
CA LEU A 612 -29.38 -3.56 5.53
C LEU A 612 -29.64 -2.96 4.14
N LYS A 613 -30.81 -2.35 3.89
CA LYS A 613 -31.10 -1.63 2.65
C LYS A 613 -30.21 -0.39 2.49
N LYS A 614 -30.06 0.40 3.57
CA LYS A 614 -29.13 1.55 3.59
C LYS A 614 -27.70 1.09 3.36
N PHE A 615 -27.29 0.01 4.02
CA PHE A 615 -25.97 -0.61 3.87
C PHE A 615 -25.70 -1.08 2.43
N LEU A 616 -26.65 -1.78 1.81
CA LEU A 616 -26.52 -2.24 0.43
C LEU A 616 -26.36 -1.05 -0.54
N SER A 617 -27.14 0.02 -0.33
CA SER A 617 -27.00 1.26 -1.10
C SER A 617 -25.61 1.88 -0.94
N PHE A 618 -25.10 1.94 0.30
CA PHE A 618 -23.76 2.46 0.60
C PHE A 618 -22.65 1.59 -0.01
N MET A 619 -22.77 0.27 0.04
CA MET A 619 -21.82 -0.66 -0.58
C MET A 619 -21.80 -0.52 -2.12
N ASN A 620 -22.95 -0.21 -2.73
CA ASN A 620 -23.03 0.09 -4.15
C ASN A 620 -22.35 1.42 -4.49
N LEU A 621 -22.50 2.44 -3.64
CA LEU A 621 -21.85 3.74 -3.81
C LEU A 621 -20.31 3.62 -3.73
N THR A 622 -19.81 2.81 -2.81
CA THR A 622 -18.37 2.60 -2.59
C THR A 622 -17.71 1.64 -3.59
N CYS A 623 -18.49 0.96 -4.43
CA CYS A 623 -18.03 -0.10 -5.34
C CYS A 623 -17.21 -1.20 -4.64
N ALA A 624 -17.41 -1.39 -3.33
CA ALA A 624 -16.58 -2.28 -2.51
C ALA A 624 -16.99 -3.76 -2.61
N VAL A 625 -18.22 -4.03 -3.03
CA VAL A 625 -18.79 -5.38 -3.09
C VAL A 625 -19.08 -5.82 -4.53
N GLY A 626 -18.76 -7.07 -4.86
CA GLY A 626 -19.09 -7.68 -6.14
C GLY A 626 -20.58 -8.03 -6.27
N THR A 627 -21.00 -8.39 -7.48
CA THR A 627 -22.41 -8.72 -7.79
C THR A 627 -22.95 -9.93 -7.02
N THR A 628 -22.09 -10.86 -6.60
CA THR A 628 -22.45 -12.02 -5.76
C THR A 628 -22.77 -11.59 -4.33
N GLY A 629 -21.94 -10.76 -3.71
CA GLY A 629 -22.16 -10.22 -2.37
C GLY A 629 -23.43 -9.36 -2.29
N GLN A 630 -23.69 -8.53 -3.30
CA GLN A 630 -24.95 -7.75 -3.38
C GLN A 630 -26.18 -8.66 -3.37
N LYS A 631 -26.16 -9.74 -4.16
CA LYS A 631 -27.26 -10.71 -4.22
C LYS A 631 -27.43 -11.47 -2.90
N SER A 632 -26.34 -11.81 -2.22
CA SER A 632 -26.40 -12.47 -0.91
C SER A 632 -27.08 -11.57 0.12
N ILE A 633 -26.66 -10.30 0.21
CA ILE A 633 -27.29 -9.30 1.10
C ILE A 633 -28.77 -9.09 0.74
N SER A 634 -29.11 -8.98 -0.54
CA SER A 634 -30.52 -8.86 -0.97
C SER A 634 -31.37 -10.06 -0.55
N ARG A 635 -30.82 -11.28 -0.63
CA ARG A 635 -31.50 -12.49 -0.16
C ARG A 635 -31.72 -12.48 1.35
N VAL A 636 -30.75 -11.96 2.12
CA VAL A 636 -30.90 -11.79 3.58
C VAL A 636 -32.01 -10.81 3.90
N ILE A 637 -32.07 -9.67 3.19
CA ILE A 637 -33.14 -8.69 3.35
C ILE A 637 -34.49 -9.32 3.04
N GLU A 638 -34.63 -9.98 1.88
CA GLU A 638 -35.87 -10.63 1.47
C GLU A 638 -36.33 -11.66 2.51
N TYR A 639 -35.43 -12.47 3.06
CA TYR A 639 -35.80 -13.45 4.08
C TYR A 639 -36.30 -12.79 5.37
N LEU A 640 -35.60 -11.75 5.84
CA LEU A 640 -35.97 -11.05 7.08
C LEU A 640 -37.27 -10.24 6.94
N GLU A 641 -37.64 -9.78 5.74
CA GLU A 641 -38.94 -9.14 5.47
C GLU A 641 -40.14 -10.09 5.63
N HIS A 642 -39.90 -11.41 5.58
CA HIS A 642 -40.92 -12.45 5.76
C HIS A 642 -40.91 -13.10 7.15
N CYS A 643 -40.03 -12.63 8.05
CA CYS A 643 -39.98 -13.05 9.46
C CYS A 643 -40.92 -12.17 10.28
#